data_AF-A0AAN6QGH1-F1
#
_entry.id   AF-A0AAN6QGH1-F1
#
_cell.length_a   1.000
_cell.length_b   1.000
_cell.length_c   1.000
_cell.angle_alpha   90.00
_cell.angle_beta   90.00
_cell.angle_gamma   90.00
#
_symmetry.space_group_name_H-M   'P 1'
#
loop_
_entity.id
_entity.type
_entity.pdbx_description
1 polymer ?
#
loop_
_entity_poly.entity_id
_entity_poly.type
_entity_poly.pdbx_seq_one_letter_code
_entity_poly.pdbx_strand_id
1 'polypeptide(L)'
;MASNQYDSQASTNYKEAFSLFDKRGNGRVALESLGDLLRACGQNPTLAEIRDLEKSVGGDFDFEMFQRVLNRPGGFRDPGEPEEYCRGFQVFDKDMTGFIGVGQLKYILTNLGEKMTEEEVDELLKAVDTSSGQDEMLNFEAPTRRSVEAADSLDASWSPRLQQKPLGGGYGALSTSPALGTLTFSSPASFITRPPSIDMAKYANPPQPPPLFTGTKESIVADAKALCDRTRSLLDSLVANIKPDDDPAAATFDSVVRPQAEDENQSSLSARILGFYQYVSGDSALRDASTEAEKIMDEFGIECSMREDVFRLVDAVYKKSGLAESLEKDRERLIDASMAKTAGLEDVESARLLEKERKSYIRNGLGLPEGPQRDRFKEIKKRLSQIQIEFQKNLNEENNGIWFTKEDLDGVPQDVLDTLEKGTGENEGKLRLTFKYPDLFPTLKFAKNPETRRRVFIENENKCNQNVPLFKEAILLRDEAARLLGYPDHASFRIEDKMAKTPKTVLDFLGDLKQRLAAGGEKEIEHLLQLKKKDHEARNLPFDGNYYLWDHRFYDRMMVEQEYSIDENAIAEYFPLKSTVAGMLRIFEELFGLVFVELTPEDRKRISPTGNAEDIAWHQDVIIFSVWDDASEGDGFVGYLYLDLHPRPGKYGHAANFSLQPGFLKADGTRRYPATALVCNFSKPTEKKPSLLKHDEVVTLFHELGHGIHDLAGRTRYARYHGTSTVRDFVEAPSQMLENWCWTPSQLKSLSSHYETGNPIPDDLIEKLIATKHVNDALFNLRQLHFGLFDMTVHTPKSHSELEQLDVSKLYNELRADISKIKGPEALGEPSTWGNGQATFGHLIGGYDAGYYGYLSSQVYSTDMFYTVFKSNPMDPVQGRRYRHTVLEKGGSQDEMLTLEQFLGRKPSSEAFYKDLGLTMEVVSK
;
A
#
# COMPACT_ATOMS: atom_id res chain seq x y z
N MET A 1 -59.89 6.75 34.04
CA MET A 1 -59.35 7.19 35.35
C MET A 1 -57.94 6.62 35.48
N ALA A 2 -57.01 7.48 35.88
CA ALA A 2 -55.57 7.28 36.16
C ALA A 2 -54.70 6.88 34.93
N SER A 3 -54.09 7.81 34.18
CA SER A 3 -52.99 8.75 34.47
C SER A 3 -51.60 8.09 34.46
N ASN A 4 -50.89 8.21 33.33
CA ASN A 4 -49.42 8.23 33.33
C ASN A 4 -49.00 9.69 33.21
N GLN A 5 -48.78 10.30 34.38
CA GLN A 5 -48.11 11.58 34.57
C GLN A 5 -46.68 11.26 35.01
N TYR A 6 -45.75 11.38 34.06
CA TYR A 6 -44.44 11.96 34.34
C TYR A 6 -44.39 13.26 33.51
N ASP A 7 -44.98 14.30 34.10
CA ASP A 7 -44.81 15.74 33.81
C ASP A 7 -43.32 16.13 34.01
N SER A 8 -42.73 17.19 33.46
CA SER A 8 -43.20 18.32 32.64
C SER A 8 -42.00 19.24 32.42
N GLN A 9 -41.71 19.62 31.17
CA GLN A 9 -41.27 20.97 30.79
C GLN A 9 -41.21 21.11 29.26
N ALA A 10 -42.35 21.48 28.66
CA ALA A 10 -42.50 22.33 27.46
C ALA A 10 -43.92 22.19 26.89
N SER A 11 -44.95 22.69 27.58
CA SER A 11 -46.26 22.91 26.96
C SER A 11 -46.31 24.31 26.37
N THR A 12 -45.75 24.51 25.17
CA THR A 12 -45.95 25.75 24.43
C THR A 12 -47.38 25.76 23.91
N ASN A 13 -48.20 26.71 24.35
CA ASN A 13 -49.55 26.88 23.83
C ASN A 13 -49.43 27.34 22.36
N TYR A 14 -49.50 26.40 21.40
CA TYR A 14 -49.26 26.68 19.97
C TYR A 14 -50.09 27.84 19.43
N LYS A 15 -51.25 28.11 20.03
CA LYS A 15 -52.14 29.22 19.67
C LYS A 15 -51.57 30.59 20.06
N GLU A 16 -50.84 30.66 21.17
CA GLU A 16 -50.13 31.86 21.60
C GLU A 16 -48.91 32.11 20.69
N ALA A 17 -48.12 31.07 20.39
CA ALA A 17 -47.02 31.17 19.43
C ALA A 17 -47.52 31.65 18.06
N PHE A 18 -48.60 31.05 17.53
CA PHE A 18 -49.19 31.50 16.26
C PHE A 18 -49.63 32.97 16.30
N SER A 19 -50.22 33.42 17.41
CA SER A 19 -50.66 34.82 17.56
C SER A 19 -49.50 35.83 17.57
N LEU A 20 -48.30 35.42 18.00
CA LEU A 20 -47.11 36.28 17.97
C LEU A 20 -46.58 36.49 16.54
N PHE A 21 -46.82 35.52 15.65
CA PHE A 21 -46.37 35.58 14.26
C PHE A 21 -47.45 36.15 13.31
N ASP A 22 -48.71 36.26 13.77
CA ASP A 22 -49.75 37.02 13.09
C ASP A 22 -49.55 38.52 13.33
N LYS A 23 -48.52 39.09 12.69
CA LYS A 23 -48.17 40.51 12.82
C LYS A 23 -49.27 41.45 12.33
N ARG A 24 -50.24 40.95 11.57
CA ARG A 24 -51.36 41.72 11.01
C ARG A 24 -52.63 41.64 11.88
N GLY A 25 -52.67 40.74 12.87
CA GLY A 25 -53.80 40.49 13.75
C GLY A 25 -55.06 40.00 13.03
N ASN A 26 -54.92 39.40 11.85
CA ASN A 26 -56.04 39.01 10.98
C ASN A 26 -56.34 37.50 11.00
N GLY A 27 -55.72 36.77 11.93
CA GLY A 27 -55.80 35.32 12.07
C GLY A 27 -54.94 34.53 11.08
N ARG A 28 -54.05 35.18 10.32
CA ARG A 28 -53.18 34.51 9.33
C ARG A 28 -51.72 34.92 9.49
N VAL A 29 -50.83 33.95 9.35
CA VAL A 29 -49.38 34.14 9.37
C VAL A 29 -48.85 34.09 7.94
N ALA A 30 -47.88 34.95 7.64
CA ALA A 30 -47.25 34.98 6.33
C ALA A 30 -46.53 33.65 6.03
N LEU A 31 -46.62 33.15 4.80
CA LEU A 31 -46.05 31.85 4.42
C LEU A 31 -44.55 31.74 4.79
N GLU A 32 -43.80 32.80 4.52
CA GLU A 32 -42.37 32.93 4.83
C GLU A 32 -42.02 32.78 6.32
N SER A 33 -42.99 33.00 7.21
CA SER A 33 -42.81 32.82 8.66
C SER A 33 -43.13 31.39 9.14
N LEU A 34 -43.49 30.46 8.24
CA LEU A 34 -43.85 29.08 8.61
C LEU A 34 -42.71 28.34 9.30
N GLY A 35 -41.49 28.44 8.76
CA GLY A 35 -40.31 27.82 9.34
C GLY A 35 -40.00 28.32 10.76
N ASP A 36 -40.01 29.65 10.94
CA ASP A 36 -39.72 30.27 12.23
C ASP A 36 -40.80 29.97 13.27
N LEU A 37 -42.06 29.93 12.85
CA LEU A 37 -43.17 29.59 13.73
C LEU A 37 -43.14 28.11 14.16
N LEU A 38 -42.74 27.18 13.29
CA LEU A 38 -42.53 25.77 13.65
C LEU A 38 -41.41 25.62 14.67
N ARG A 39 -40.29 26.33 14.48
CA ARG A 39 -39.17 26.36 15.43
C ARG A 39 -39.56 26.97 16.78
N ALA A 40 -40.32 28.06 16.77
CA ALA A 40 -40.87 28.66 17.98
C ALA A 40 -41.84 27.72 18.74
N CYS A 41 -42.41 26.73 18.05
CA CYS A 41 -43.24 25.68 18.63
C CYS A 41 -42.43 24.41 19.01
N GLY A 42 -41.10 24.49 19.04
CA GLY A 42 -40.21 23.40 19.43
C GLY A 42 -40.04 22.30 18.38
N GLN A 43 -40.36 22.58 17.11
CA GLN A 43 -40.15 21.62 16.01
C GLN A 43 -38.89 21.99 15.23
N ASN A 44 -38.18 20.98 14.70
CA ASN A 44 -36.92 21.18 13.96
C ASN A 44 -36.97 20.77 12.48
N PRO A 45 -37.80 21.43 11.64
CA PRO A 45 -37.85 21.12 10.21
C PRO A 45 -36.63 21.70 9.46
N THR A 46 -36.09 20.93 8.51
CA THR A 46 -35.05 21.45 7.59
C THR A 46 -35.58 22.49 6.63
N LEU A 47 -34.71 23.28 5.98
CA LEU A 47 -35.15 24.24 4.97
C LEU A 47 -35.77 23.53 3.75
N ALA A 48 -35.28 22.35 3.40
CA ALA A 48 -35.91 21.51 2.38
C ALA A 48 -37.33 21.10 2.78
N GLU A 49 -37.54 20.63 4.01
CA GLU A 49 -38.87 20.31 4.53
C GLU A 49 -39.76 21.54 4.67
N ILE A 50 -39.22 22.70 5.08
CA ILE A 50 -39.96 23.96 5.13
C ILE A 50 -40.42 24.33 3.73
N ARG A 51 -39.54 24.29 2.71
CA ARG A 51 -39.92 24.59 1.31
C ARG A 51 -41.00 23.64 0.78
N ASP A 52 -40.95 22.37 1.14
CA ASP A 52 -41.97 21.40 0.73
C ASP A 52 -43.29 21.60 1.50
N LEU A 53 -43.22 21.94 2.80
CA LEU A 53 -44.38 22.34 3.59
C LEU A 53 -44.99 23.64 3.08
N GLU A 54 -44.19 24.63 2.71
CA GLU A 54 -44.65 25.90 2.14
C GLU A 54 -45.37 25.68 0.81
N LYS A 55 -44.87 24.78 -0.05
CA LYS A 55 -45.59 24.37 -1.27
C LYS A 55 -46.93 23.71 -0.95
N SER A 56 -47.00 22.91 0.11
CA SER A 56 -48.24 22.25 0.53
C SER A 56 -49.25 23.23 1.13
N VAL A 57 -48.77 24.28 1.80
CA VAL A 57 -49.58 25.31 2.44
C VAL A 57 -50.05 26.35 1.42
N GLY A 58 -49.23 26.68 0.42
CA GLY A 58 -49.62 27.41 -0.79
C GLY A 58 -49.84 28.92 -0.64
N GLY A 59 -49.69 29.49 0.56
CA GLY A 59 -49.82 30.93 0.85
C GLY A 59 -49.96 31.23 2.34
N ASP A 60 -50.22 32.50 2.70
CA ASP A 60 -50.48 32.90 4.10
C ASP A 60 -51.53 31.97 4.72
N PHE A 61 -51.29 31.48 5.93
CA PHE A 61 -52.02 30.34 6.51
C PHE A 61 -52.63 30.70 7.86
N ASP A 62 -53.75 30.05 8.21
CA ASP A 62 -54.42 30.20 9.50
C ASP A 62 -53.99 29.11 10.49
N PHE A 63 -54.43 29.25 11.74
CA PHE A 63 -54.02 28.35 12.83
C PHE A 63 -54.45 26.90 12.58
N GLU A 64 -55.57 26.67 11.89
CA GLU A 64 -56.04 25.31 11.61
C GLU A 64 -55.12 24.61 10.60
N MET A 65 -54.71 25.32 9.55
CA MET A 65 -53.72 24.83 8.59
C MET A 65 -52.36 24.59 9.27
N PHE A 66 -51.94 25.48 10.16
CA PHE A 66 -50.71 25.31 10.95
C PHE A 66 -50.77 24.07 11.85
N GLN A 67 -51.90 23.80 12.52
CA GLN A 67 -52.07 22.59 13.31
C GLN A 67 -52.00 21.31 12.47
N ARG A 68 -52.44 21.33 11.20
CA ARG A 68 -52.28 20.17 10.31
C ARG A 68 -50.82 19.95 9.92
N VAL A 69 -50.06 21.02 9.73
CA VAL A 69 -48.61 20.94 9.51
C VAL A 69 -47.91 20.38 10.75
N LEU A 70 -48.24 20.88 11.94
CA LEU A 70 -47.71 20.38 13.22
C LEU A 70 -47.98 18.89 13.44
N ASN A 71 -49.18 18.41 13.08
CA ASN A 71 -49.61 17.03 13.31
C ASN A 71 -49.46 16.14 12.05
N ARG A 72 -48.52 16.46 11.15
CA ARG A 72 -48.33 15.69 9.92
C ARG A 72 -47.98 14.22 10.20
N PRO A 73 -48.42 13.26 9.37
CA PRO A 73 -48.02 11.86 9.51
C PRO A 73 -46.49 11.71 9.43
N GLY A 74 -45.90 11.06 10.43
CA GLY A 74 -44.44 10.93 10.57
C GLY A 74 -43.77 11.96 11.47
N GLY A 75 -44.52 12.97 11.95
CA GLY A 75 -44.02 13.99 12.89
C GLY A 75 -42.92 14.89 12.31
N PHE A 76 -42.34 15.71 13.18
CA PHE A 76 -41.03 16.32 12.97
C PHE A 76 -40.00 15.53 13.75
N ARG A 77 -38.76 15.51 13.27
CA ARG A 77 -37.69 14.76 13.90
C ARG A 77 -37.39 15.37 15.27
N ASP A 78 -37.28 14.52 16.30
CA ASP A 78 -36.87 14.97 17.62
C ASP A 78 -35.42 15.50 17.56
N PRO A 79 -35.09 16.53 18.36
CA PRO A 79 -33.72 16.99 18.52
C PRO A 79 -32.80 15.83 18.92
N GLY A 80 -31.64 15.71 18.26
CA GLY A 80 -30.65 14.68 18.57
C GLY A 80 -30.05 14.89 19.95
N GLU A 81 -29.59 13.83 20.62
CA GLU A 81 -28.95 13.99 21.92
C GLU A 81 -27.65 14.82 21.78
N PRO A 82 -27.31 15.72 22.73
CA PRO A 82 -26.11 16.56 22.67
C PRO A 82 -24.81 15.77 22.40
N GLU A 83 -24.72 14.52 22.88
CA GLU A 83 -23.58 13.65 22.61
C GLU A 83 -23.45 13.25 21.13
N GLU A 84 -24.53 13.24 20.35
CA GLU A 84 -24.50 12.97 18.91
C GLU A 84 -23.90 14.14 18.13
N TYR A 85 -24.19 15.37 18.55
CA TYR A 85 -23.57 16.57 17.99
C TYR A 85 -22.09 16.66 18.35
N CYS A 86 -21.72 16.32 19.60
CA CYS A 86 -20.32 16.21 20.01
C CYS A 86 -19.56 15.17 19.17
N ARG A 87 -20.16 13.99 18.91
CA ARG A 87 -19.57 13.00 18.00
C ARG A 87 -19.42 13.51 16.58
N GLY A 88 -20.34 14.34 16.11
CA GLY A 88 -20.24 15.03 14.82
C GLY A 88 -18.99 15.92 14.75
N PHE A 89 -18.69 16.66 15.81
CA PHE A 89 -17.47 17.48 15.92
C PHE A 89 -16.21 16.63 16.17
N GLN A 90 -16.31 15.49 16.85
CA GLN A 90 -15.21 14.53 17.03
C GLN A 90 -14.66 13.98 15.71
N VAL A 91 -15.48 13.91 14.65
CA VAL A 91 -15.00 13.53 13.31
C VAL A 91 -13.93 14.50 12.79
N PHE A 92 -13.99 15.75 13.22
CA PHE A 92 -13.09 16.81 12.81
C PHE A 92 -11.97 17.06 13.84
N ASP A 93 -12.16 16.57 15.06
CA ASP A 93 -11.15 16.46 16.12
C ASP A 93 -10.47 15.08 16.04
N LYS A 94 -9.67 14.90 14.99
CA LYS A 94 -8.94 13.65 14.69
C LYS A 94 -8.05 13.16 15.83
N ASP A 95 -7.74 14.03 16.79
CA ASP A 95 -6.85 13.79 17.91
C ASP A 95 -7.59 13.68 19.27
N MET A 96 -8.93 13.77 19.29
CA MET A 96 -9.79 13.64 20.47
C MET A 96 -9.44 14.59 21.63
N THR A 97 -9.16 15.84 21.29
CA THR A 97 -8.83 16.90 22.25
C THR A 97 -10.06 17.47 22.96
N GLY A 98 -11.25 17.30 22.39
CA GLY A 98 -12.49 17.96 22.80
C GLY A 98 -12.64 19.38 22.26
N PHE A 99 -11.76 19.80 21.33
CA PHE A 99 -11.74 21.14 20.74
C PHE A 99 -11.76 21.09 19.21
N ILE A 100 -12.41 22.06 18.58
CA ILE A 100 -12.41 22.25 17.13
C ILE A 100 -12.02 23.69 16.79
N GLY A 101 -11.20 23.87 15.77
CA GLY A 101 -10.78 25.22 15.35
C GLY A 101 -11.96 26.02 14.81
N VAL A 102 -12.03 27.32 15.14
CA VAL A 102 -13.10 28.22 14.67
C VAL A 102 -13.17 28.23 13.13
N GLY A 103 -12.02 28.24 12.44
CA GLY A 103 -11.96 28.18 10.98
C GLY A 103 -12.46 26.85 10.40
N GLN A 104 -12.22 25.74 11.10
CA GLN A 104 -12.68 24.41 10.70
C GLN A 104 -14.20 24.28 10.90
N LEU A 105 -14.72 24.83 12.00
CA LEU A 105 -16.17 24.95 12.22
C LEU A 105 -16.82 25.83 11.15
N LYS A 106 -16.21 26.97 10.79
CA LYS A 106 -16.71 27.84 9.71
C LYS A 106 -16.74 27.14 8.36
N TYR A 107 -15.69 26.38 8.05
CA TYR A 107 -15.64 25.56 6.83
C TYR A 107 -16.75 24.50 6.82
N ILE A 108 -16.96 23.80 7.92
CA ILE A 108 -18.01 22.77 8.05
C ILE A 108 -19.39 23.40 7.83
N LEU A 109 -19.72 24.49 8.50
CA LEU A 109 -21.04 25.13 8.44
C LEU A 109 -21.35 25.77 7.07
N THR A 110 -20.33 26.17 6.32
CA THR A 110 -20.50 26.76 4.97
C THR A 110 -20.42 25.74 3.84
N ASN A 111 -19.81 24.56 4.06
CA ASN A 111 -19.53 23.62 2.97
C ASN A 111 -20.17 22.23 3.12
N LEU A 112 -20.54 21.82 4.33
CA LEU A 112 -21.07 20.48 4.61
C LEU A 112 -22.53 20.55 5.06
N GLY A 113 -23.36 19.64 4.54
CA GLY A 113 -24.79 19.61 4.86
C GLY A 113 -25.60 20.71 4.15
N GLU A 114 -26.58 21.29 4.84
CA GLU A 114 -27.30 22.47 4.34
C GLU A 114 -26.50 23.71 4.69
N LYS A 115 -25.98 24.39 3.66
CA LYS A 115 -24.93 25.40 3.81
C LYS A 115 -25.47 26.68 4.41
N MET A 116 -24.81 27.19 5.44
CA MET A 116 -25.01 28.53 5.99
C MET A 116 -24.16 29.54 5.21
N THR A 117 -24.61 30.80 5.16
CA THR A 117 -23.81 31.92 4.65
C THR A 117 -22.71 32.28 5.63
N GLU A 118 -21.64 32.92 5.14
CA GLU A 118 -20.53 33.32 6.02
C GLU A 118 -20.99 34.30 7.09
N GLU A 119 -21.95 35.19 6.79
CA GLU A 119 -22.53 36.12 7.74
C GLU A 119 -23.31 35.42 8.87
N GLU A 120 -24.08 34.36 8.55
CA GLU A 120 -24.82 33.57 9.54
C GLU A 120 -23.86 32.79 10.47
N VAL A 121 -22.76 32.27 9.91
CA VAL A 121 -21.74 31.56 10.69
C VAL A 121 -20.97 32.52 11.59
N ASP A 122 -20.64 33.72 11.11
CA ASP A 122 -19.95 34.74 11.91
C ASP A 122 -20.84 35.31 13.04
N GLU A 123 -22.16 35.34 12.88
CA GLU A 123 -23.08 35.63 13.99
C GLU A 123 -23.15 34.49 15.01
N LEU A 124 -23.16 33.24 14.55
CA LEU A 124 -23.16 32.06 15.41
C LEU A 124 -21.88 31.98 16.27
N LEU A 125 -20.72 32.23 15.66
CA LEU A 125 -19.43 32.23 16.34
C LEU A 125 -19.28 33.33 17.40
N LYS A 126 -20.06 34.42 17.32
CA LYS A 126 -20.09 35.47 18.38
C LYS A 126 -20.80 35.01 19.66
N ALA A 127 -21.64 33.98 19.58
CA ALA A 127 -22.41 33.46 20.71
C ALA A 127 -21.65 32.39 21.52
N VAL A 128 -20.56 31.84 20.98
CA VAL A 128 -19.78 30.76 21.61
C VAL A 128 -18.54 31.35 22.29
N ASP A 129 -18.33 31.00 23.57
CA ASP A 129 -17.25 31.57 24.38
C ASP A 129 -15.89 30.96 23.97
N THR A 130 -15.01 31.77 23.39
CA THR A 130 -13.65 31.38 22.94
C THR A 130 -12.57 31.62 23.99
N SER A 131 -12.94 31.96 25.23
CA SER A 131 -11.98 32.41 26.24
C SER A 131 -11.37 31.28 27.08
N SER A 132 -10.48 30.49 26.46
CA SER A 132 -9.47 29.69 27.19
C SER A 132 -8.05 29.88 26.68
N GLY A 133 -7.67 31.11 26.33
CA GLY A 133 -6.26 31.57 26.38
C GLY A 133 -5.23 30.93 25.43
N GLN A 134 -5.62 30.04 24.50
CA GLN A 134 -4.76 29.55 23.42
C GLN A 134 -5.56 29.44 22.11
N ASP A 135 -4.98 30.01 21.04
CA ASP A 135 -5.21 29.73 19.62
C ASP A 135 -6.63 29.36 19.17
N GLU A 136 -7.58 30.30 19.11
CA GLU A 136 -8.84 30.22 18.31
C GLU A 136 -9.54 28.83 18.20
N MET A 137 -9.58 28.06 19.29
CA MET A 137 -10.14 26.71 19.35
C MET A 137 -11.36 26.68 20.30
N LEU A 138 -12.42 25.99 19.87
CA LEU A 138 -13.70 25.89 20.56
C LEU A 138 -13.83 24.54 21.25
N ASN A 139 -14.02 24.52 22.58
CA ASN A 139 -14.30 23.30 23.33
C ASN A 139 -15.75 22.87 23.09
N PHE A 140 -15.96 21.73 22.44
CA PHE A 140 -17.30 21.20 22.18
C PHE A 140 -17.70 20.09 23.18
N GLU A 141 -16.80 19.65 24.07
CA GLU A 141 -17.05 18.60 25.08
C GLU A 141 -17.40 19.14 26.48
N ALA A 142 -17.19 20.43 26.75
CA ALA A 142 -17.53 21.06 28.04
C ALA A 142 -18.64 22.11 27.88
N PRO A 143 -19.93 21.77 28.10
CA PRO A 143 -21.00 22.75 27.98
C PRO A 143 -20.94 23.72 29.16
N THR A 144 -20.52 24.96 28.90
CA THR A 144 -20.85 26.06 29.82
C THR A 144 -22.33 26.39 29.65
N ARG A 145 -22.94 27.04 30.64
CA ARG A 145 -24.37 27.37 30.63
C ARG A 145 -24.81 28.22 29.41
N ARG A 146 -23.87 28.93 28.77
CA ARG A 146 -24.05 29.63 27.49
C ARG A 146 -23.97 28.71 26.26
N SER A 147 -23.19 27.64 26.33
CA SER A 147 -23.02 26.64 25.26
C SER A 147 -24.30 25.83 25.02
N VAL A 148 -25.09 25.58 26.07
CA VAL A 148 -26.36 24.84 25.99
C VAL A 148 -27.44 25.65 25.26
N GLU A 149 -27.53 26.96 25.55
CA GLU A 149 -28.45 27.87 24.85
C GLU A 149 -28.09 28.06 23.37
N ALA A 150 -26.81 27.90 23.00
CA ALA A 150 -26.34 27.91 21.61
C ALA A 150 -26.60 26.56 20.90
N ALA A 151 -26.46 25.43 21.60
CA ALA A 151 -26.75 24.09 21.08
C ALA A 151 -28.23 23.92 20.70
N ASP A 152 -29.15 24.47 21.50
CA ASP A 152 -30.59 24.51 21.19
C ASP A 152 -30.89 25.28 19.88
N SER A 153 -30.05 26.23 19.48
CA SER A 153 -30.17 26.94 18.20
C SER A 153 -29.50 26.21 17.02
N LEU A 154 -28.50 25.36 17.30
CA LEU A 154 -27.75 24.55 16.32
C LEU A 154 -28.51 23.28 15.88
N ASP A 155 -29.32 22.71 16.77
CA ASP A 155 -30.11 21.48 16.54
C ASP A 155 -31.00 21.58 15.27
N ALA A 156 -31.48 22.78 14.96
CA ALA A 156 -32.37 23.04 13.81
C ALA A 156 -31.76 22.82 12.42
N SER A 157 -30.44 22.75 12.33
CA SER A 157 -29.72 22.76 11.06
C SER A 157 -29.17 21.40 10.62
N TRP A 158 -29.05 20.42 11.52
CA TRP A 158 -28.14 19.29 11.29
C TRP A 158 -28.80 17.91 11.10
N SER A 159 -30.03 17.69 11.57
CA SER A 159 -30.45 16.33 11.91
C SER A 159 -30.88 15.35 10.78
N PRO A 160 -31.44 15.69 9.59
CA PRO A 160 -32.00 14.63 8.72
C PRO A 160 -31.27 14.25 7.42
N ARG A 161 -29.92 14.28 7.34
CA ARG A 161 -29.22 13.93 6.07
C ARG A 161 -28.46 12.59 6.04
N LEU A 162 -28.79 11.66 6.91
CA LEU A 162 -28.34 10.28 6.82
C LEU A 162 -29.56 9.33 6.65
N GLN A 163 -29.66 8.73 5.45
CA GLN A 163 -30.45 7.55 5.04
C GLN A 163 -31.82 7.76 4.33
N GLN A 164 -31.88 7.40 3.03
CA GLN A 164 -32.88 6.47 2.43
C GLN A 164 -32.62 6.14 0.91
N LYS A 165 -32.82 4.87 0.52
CA LYS A 165 -32.85 4.16 -0.81
C LYS A 165 -33.95 3.04 -0.69
N PRO A 166 -34.43 2.24 -1.70
CA PRO A 166 -34.41 2.26 -3.20
C PRO A 166 -35.75 1.82 -3.94
N LEU A 167 -35.75 1.87 -5.30
CA LEU A 167 -36.47 1.08 -6.36
C LEU A 167 -38.03 1.10 -6.62
N GLY A 168 -38.43 1.38 -7.90
CA GLY A 168 -39.25 0.45 -8.73
C GLY A 168 -40.57 0.90 -9.45
N GLY A 169 -40.57 0.97 -10.80
CA GLY A 169 -41.61 0.35 -11.69
C GLY A 169 -42.64 1.19 -12.51
N GLY A 170 -42.63 1.04 -13.86
CA GLY A 170 -43.87 0.83 -14.67
C GLY A 170 -44.27 1.74 -15.87
N TYR A 171 -44.28 1.15 -17.09
CA TYR A 171 -45.14 1.36 -18.31
C TYR A 171 -44.97 2.54 -19.33
N GLY A 172 -44.39 2.22 -20.51
CA GLY A 172 -44.98 2.19 -21.88
C GLY A 172 -45.51 3.44 -22.64
N ALA A 173 -44.95 3.75 -23.84
CA ALA A 173 -45.65 3.86 -25.15
C ALA A 173 -44.81 4.47 -26.33
N LEU A 174 -44.79 3.74 -27.47
CA LEU A 174 -44.72 4.05 -28.92
C LEU A 174 -44.22 5.41 -29.50
N SER A 175 -43.29 5.36 -30.49
CA SER A 175 -43.49 5.77 -31.94
C SER A 175 -42.22 6.33 -32.69
N THR A 176 -41.78 5.59 -33.72
CA THR A 176 -41.21 5.97 -35.06
C THR A 176 -39.87 6.72 -35.29
N SER A 177 -38.83 5.95 -35.72
CA SER A 177 -37.83 6.09 -36.84
C SER A 177 -36.97 7.37 -37.09
N PRO A 178 -35.83 7.29 -37.84
CA PRO A 178 -34.78 6.25 -37.92
C PRO A 178 -33.30 6.76 -37.91
N ALA A 179 -32.39 5.83 -37.59
CA ALA A 179 -31.00 5.69 -38.06
C ALA A 179 -29.91 6.76 -37.79
N LEU A 180 -28.96 6.40 -36.92
CA LEU A 180 -27.51 6.62 -37.11
C LEU A 180 -26.76 5.58 -36.26
N GLY A 181 -25.97 4.73 -36.91
CA GLY A 181 -25.25 3.64 -36.25
C GLY A 181 -24.10 4.17 -35.40
N THR A 182 -24.23 4.04 -34.09
CA THR A 182 -23.12 4.13 -33.13
C THR A 182 -22.68 2.71 -32.78
N LEU A 183 -21.42 2.40 -33.10
CA LEU A 183 -20.72 1.22 -32.56
C LEU A 183 -20.65 1.40 -31.05
N THR A 184 -21.53 0.72 -30.32
CA THR A 184 -21.39 0.54 -28.88
C THR A 184 -20.41 -0.61 -28.65
N PHE A 185 -19.27 -0.33 -28.02
CA PHE A 185 -18.43 -1.38 -27.42
C PHE A 185 -19.22 -2.00 -26.26
N SER A 186 -20.03 -3.02 -26.56
CA SER A 186 -20.81 -3.75 -25.58
C SER A 186 -19.95 -4.81 -24.88
N SER A 187 -19.88 -4.73 -23.53
CA SER A 187 -19.32 -5.71 -22.57
C SER A 187 -17.86 -6.11 -22.80
N PRO A 188 -16.96 -6.08 -21.79
CA PRO A 188 -15.63 -6.59 -22.02
C PRO A 188 -15.72 -8.11 -22.18
N ALA A 189 -15.40 -8.60 -23.38
CA ALA A 189 -15.05 -9.99 -23.61
C ALA A 189 -14.02 -10.45 -22.55
N SER A 190 -13.90 -11.76 -22.29
CA SER A 190 -12.86 -12.28 -21.39
C SER A 190 -11.44 -11.82 -21.80
N PHE A 191 -10.55 -11.66 -20.82
CA PHE A 191 -9.09 -11.46 -20.98
C PHE A 191 -8.45 -12.60 -21.76
N ILE A 192 -8.93 -13.84 -21.60
CA ILE A 192 -8.34 -15.03 -22.24
C ILE A 192 -9.34 -15.67 -23.19
N THR A 193 -9.05 -15.61 -24.50
CA THR A 193 -9.78 -16.40 -25.51
C THR A 193 -9.18 -17.81 -25.57
N ARG A 194 -9.93 -18.81 -25.12
CA ARG A 194 -9.49 -20.22 -25.14
C ARG A 194 -9.93 -20.94 -26.42
N PRO A 195 -9.12 -21.86 -26.96
CA PRO A 195 -9.55 -22.71 -28.05
C PRO A 195 -10.72 -23.62 -27.60
N PRO A 196 -11.68 -23.92 -28.48
CA PRO A 196 -12.90 -24.67 -28.15
C PRO A 196 -12.66 -26.13 -27.71
N SER A 197 -11.42 -26.61 -27.75
CA SER A 197 -11.03 -27.98 -27.37
C SER A 197 -10.78 -28.18 -25.87
N ILE A 198 -10.75 -27.11 -25.06
CA ILE A 198 -10.58 -27.23 -23.60
C ILE A 198 -11.98 -27.38 -22.98
N ASP A 199 -12.24 -28.51 -22.33
CA ASP A 199 -13.45 -28.71 -21.55
C ASP A 199 -13.43 -27.78 -20.33
N MET A 200 -14.14 -26.65 -20.42
CA MET A 200 -14.24 -25.67 -19.35
C MET A 200 -15.10 -26.17 -18.17
N ALA A 201 -15.91 -27.22 -18.35
CA ALA A 201 -16.77 -27.74 -17.29
C ALA A 201 -15.95 -28.29 -16.11
N LYS A 202 -14.75 -28.83 -16.35
CA LYS A 202 -13.89 -29.35 -15.29
C LYS A 202 -13.35 -28.26 -14.35
N TYR A 203 -13.25 -27.01 -14.84
CA TYR A 203 -12.80 -25.87 -14.04
C TYR A 203 -13.96 -25.08 -13.40
N ALA A 204 -15.20 -25.48 -13.66
CA ALA A 204 -16.35 -24.72 -13.21
C ALA A 204 -16.36 -24.62 -11.67
N ASN A 205 -16.08 -25.71 -10.96
CA ASN A 205 -16.23 -25.76 -9.50
C ASN A 205 -14.89 -25.99 -8.80
N PRO A 206 -14.16 -24.90 -8.44
CA PRO A 206 -13.03 -24.99 -7.53
C PRO A 206 -13.38 -25.75 -6.24
N PRO A 207 -12.45 -26.56 -5.70
CA PRO A 207 -12.68 -27.33 -4.47
C PRO A 207 -12.71 -26.46 -3.20
N GLN A 208 -12.39 -25.19 -3.33
CA GLN A 208 -12.30 -24.21 -2.26
C GLN A 208 -12.97 -22.92 -2.76
N PRO A 209 -13.82 -22.26 -1.95
CA PRO A 209 -14.35 -20.95 -2.32
C PRO A 209 -13.28 -19.84 -2.24
N PRO A 210 -13.47 -18.74 -2.99
CA PRO A 210 -12.62 -17.56 -2.87
C PRO A 210 -12.81 -16.86 -1.51
N PRO A 211 -11.85 -16.00 -1.09
CA PRO A 211 -12.01 -15.12 0.07
C PRO A 211 -13.26 -14.23 -0.02
N LEU A 212 -13.85 -13.93 1.14
CA LEU A 212 -14.94 -12.97 1.27
C LEU A 212 -14.41 -11.58 1.63
N PHE A 213 -15.04 -10.56 1.05
CA PHE A 213 -14.80 -9.14 1.30
C PHE A 213 -16.07 -8.45 1.83
N THR A 214 -16.70 -9.07 2.83
CA THR A 214 -17.95 -8.59 3.46
C THR A 214 -17.75 -7.85 4.79
N GLY A 215 -16.50 -7.53 5.16
CA GLY A 215 -16.20 -6.80 6.39
C GLY A 215 -16.89 -5.44 6.43
N THR A 216 -17.58 -5.16 7.53
CA THR A 216 -18.03 -3.82 7.92
C THR A 216 -17.04 -3.18 8.89
N LYS A 217 -17.16 -1.86 9.08
CA LYS A 217 -16.37 -1.09 10.06
C LYS A 217 -16.35 -1.75 11.44
N GLU A 218 -17.51 -2.21 11.91
CA GLU A 218 -17.65 -2.83 13.23
C GLU A 218 -17.06 -4.23 13.26
N SER A 219 -17.33 -5.05 12.22
CA SER A 219 -16.84 -6.43 12.18
C SER A 219 -15.33 -6.53 12.06
N ILE A 220 -14.67 -5.66 11.29
CA ILE A 220 -13.22 -5.77 11.05
C ILE A 220 -12.43 -5.67 12.37
N VAL A 221 -12.78 -4.68 13.19
CA VAL A 221 -12.12 -4.47 14.50
C VAL A 221 -12.51 -5.57 15.49
N ALA A 222 -13.79 -6.00 15.49
CA ALA A 222 -14.25 -7.07 16.36
C ALA A 222 -13.58 -8.42 16.04
N ASP A 223 -13.44 -8.75 14.75
CA ASP A 223 -12.82 -9.97 14.26
C ASP A 223 -11.31 -9.98 14.56
N ALA A 224 -10.63 -8.84 14.42
CA ALA A 224 -9.23 -8.71 14.82
C ALA A 224 -9.02 -9.01 16.31
N LYS A 225 -9.88 -8.46 17.18
CA LYS A 225 -9.85 -8.75 18.63
C LYS A 225 -10.13 -10.22 18.90
N ALA A 226 -11.13 -10.79 18.26
CA ALA A 226 -11.49 -12.20 18.42
C ALA A 226 -10.35 -13.15 17.99
N LEU A 227 -9.62 -12.83 16.91
CA LEU A 227 -8.43 -13.57 16.50
C LEU A 227 -7.32 -13.51 17.57
N CYS A 228 -7.06 -12.32 18.12
CA CYS A 228 -6.08 -12.14 19.18
C CYS A 228 -6.48 -12.92 20.45
N ASP A 229 -7.74 -12.84 20.85
CA ASP A 229 -8.26 -13.53 22.04
C ASP A 229 -8.22 -15.06 21.91
N ARG A 230 -8.51 -15.59 20.71
CA ARG A 230 -8.36 -17.03 20.42
C ARG A 230 -6.90 -17.47 20.58
N THR A 231 -5.98 -16.74 19.95
CA THR A 231 -4.55 -17.05 20.00
C THR A 231 -4.05 -16.96 21.44
N ARG A 232 -4.43 -15.92 22.19
CA ARG A 232 -4.08 -15.75 23.61
C ARG A 232 -4.56 -16.94 24.44
N SER A 233 -5.82 -17.34 24.26
CA SER A 233 -6.41 -18.48 24.98
C SER A 233 -5.68 -19.79 24.69
N LEU A 234 -5.24 -20.01 23.44
CA LEU A 234 -4.40 -21.15 23.08
C LEU A 234 -3.07 -21.10 23.84
N LEU A 235 -2.33 -20.00 23.76
CA LEU A 235 -1.03 -19.86 24.42
C LEU A 235 -1.13 -20.04 25.94
N ASP A 236 -2.14 -19.45 26.57
CA ASP A 236 -2.41 -19.60 28.00
C ASP A 236 -2.72 -21.05 28.38
N SER A 237 -3.48 -21.77 27.53
CA SER A 237 -3.77 -23.18 27.71
C SER A 237 -2.51 -24.05 27.60
N LEU A 238 -1.63 -23.78 26.63
CA LEU A 238 -0.36 -24.48 26.50
C LEU A 238 0.50 -24.31 27.76
N VAL A 239 0.62 -23.06 28.23
CA VAL A 239 1.37 -22.73 29.45
C VAL A 239 0.74 -23.37 30.69
N ALA A 240 -0.58 -23.38 30.82
CA ALA A 240 -1.27 -23.96 31.97
C ALA A 240 -1.08 -25.49 32.04
N ASN A 241 -1.14 -26.18 30.89
CA ASN A 241 -1.19 -27.64 30.84
C ASN A 241 0.16 -28.33 30.65
N ILE A 242 1.18 -27.62 30.15
CA ILE A 242 2.50 -28.18 29.87
C ILE A 242 3.51 -27.58 30.84
N LYS A 243 4.03 -28.41 31.75
CA LYS A 243 5.01 -28.02 32.77
C LYS A 243 6.32 -28.81 32.57
N PRO A 244 7.27 -28.31 31.75
CA PRO A 244 8.50 -29.03 31.45
C PRO A 244 9.35 -29.34 32.69
N ASP A 245 9.25 -28.51 33.73
CA ASP A 245 9.96 -28.69 35.00
C ASP A 245 9.39 -29.86 35.83
N ASP A 246 8.08 -30.14 35.70
CA ASP A 246 7.39 -31.22 36.40
C ASP A 246 7.40 -32.52 35.59
N ASP A 247 7.17 -32.42 34.27
CA ASP A 247 7.22 -33.52 33.31
C ASP A 247 7.98 -33.10 32.03
N PRO A 248 9.30 -33.38 31.97
CA PRO A 248 10.11 -33.12 30.79
C PRO A 248 9.66 -33.89 29.54
N ALA A 249 8.84 -34.94 29.68
CA ALA A 249 8.29 -35.66 28.54
C ALA A 249 7.14 -34.91 27.86
N ALA A 250 6.40 -34.07 28.61
CA ALA A 250 5.20 -33.37 28.14
C ALA A 250 5.46 -32.28 27.10
N ALA A 251 6.64 -31.63 27.13
CA ALA A 251 7.03 -30.65 26.12
C ALA A 251 7.59 -31.35 24.87
N THR A 252 6.82 -31.31 23.78
CA THR A 252 7.14 -31.88 22.48
C THR A 252 6.77 -30.91 21.36
N PHE A 253 7.25 -31.16 20.14
CA PHE A 253 6.83 -30.38 18.97
C PHE A 253 5.31 -30.43 18.79
N ASP A 254 4.69 -31.60 18.93
CA ASP A 254 3.25 -31.79 18.73
C ASP A 254 2.39 -31.17 19.84
N SER A 255 2.91 -31.09 21.07
CA SER A 255 2.17 -30.49 22.18
C SER A 255 2.35 -28.97 22.30
N VAL A 256 3.46 -28.42 21.80
CA VAL A 256 3.79 -26.99 21.98
C VAL A 256 3.82 -26.22 20.66
N VAL A 257 4.57 -26.67 19.66
CA VAL A 257 4.86 -25.88 18.45
C VAL A 257 3.80 -26.10 17.37
N ARG A 258 3.35 -27.34 17.16
CA ARG A 258 2.31 -27.66 16.19
C ARG A 258 1.00 -26.91 16.44
N PRO A 259 0.45 -26.82 17.67
CA PRO A 259 -0.79 -26.09 17.91
C PRO A 259 -0.66 -24.59 17.59
N GLN A 260 0.49 -23.99 17.89
CA GLN A 260 0.79 -22.59 17.54
C GLN A 260 0.84 -22.40 16.02
N ALA A 261 1.51 -23.30 15.30
CA ALA A 261 1.60 -23.27 13.84
C ALA A 261 0.24 -23.47 13.17
N GLU A 262 -0.61 -24.34 13.73
CA GLU A 262 -1.97 -24.57 13.24
C GLU A 262 -2.89 -23.38 13.51
N ASP A 263 -2.76 -22.69 14.66
CA ASP A 263 -3.45 -21.43 14.87
C ASP A 263 -2.95 -20.36 13.91
N GLU A 264 -1.64 -20.20 13.69
CA GLU A 264 -1.09 -19.26 12.70
C GLU A 264 -1.62 -19.54 11.28
N ASN A 265 -1.71 -20.82 10.90
CA ASN A 265 -2.32 -21.24 9.64
C ASN A 265 -3.78 -20.75 9.52
N GLN A 266 -4.57 -20.83 10.59
CA GLN A 266 -5.97 -20.38 10.57
C GLN A 266 -6.11 -18.86 10.70
N SER A 267 -5.38 -18.25 11.62
CA SER A 267 -5.39 -16.81 11.92
C SER A 267 -4.98 -15.99 10.69
N SER A 268 -3.98 -16.45 9.93
CA SER A 268 -3.50 -15.77 8.72
C SER A 268 -4.53 -15.70 7.59
N LEU A 269 -5.54 -16.58 7.54
CA LEU A 269 -6.59 -16.55 6.53
C LEU A 269 -7.52 -15.34 6.67
N SER A 270 -7.71 -14.84 7.89
CA SER A 270 -8.57 -13.70 8.21
C SER A 270 -7.74 -12.45 8.44
N ALA A 271 -6.65 -12.53 9.22
CA ALA A 271 -5.82 -11.37 9.57
C ALA A 271 -5.37 -10.58 8.33
N ARG A 272 -4.92 -11.28 7.27
CA ARG A 272 -4.48 -10.64 6.02
C ARG A 272 -5.61 -9.91 5.30
N ILE A 273 -6.85 -10.43 5.34
CA ILE A 273 -8.01 -9.75 4.75
C ILE A 273 -8.40 -8.52 5.58
N LEU A 274 -8.39 -8.65 6.91
CA LEU A 274 -8.70 -7.55 7.84
C LEU A 274 -7.74 -6.37 7.63
N GLY A 275 -6.44 -6.64 7.48
CA GLY A 275 -5.42 -5.64 7.17
C GLY A 275 -5.45 -5.14 5.74
N PHE A 276 -5.96 -5.91 4.78
CA PHE A 276 -5.90 -5.54 3.35
C PHE A 276 -6.85 -4.40 2.97
N TYR A 277 -7.98 -4.24 3.65
CA TYR A 277 -8.97 -3.20 3.34
C TYR A 277 -8.38 -1.79 3.32
N GLN A 278 -7.41 -1.49 4.19
CA GLN A 278 -6.74 -0.19 4.25
C GLN A 278 -6.08 0.21 2.91
N TYR A 279 -5.71 -0.77 2.08
CA TYR A 279 -5.02 -0.54 0.81
C TYR A 279 -5.96 -0.41 -0.39
N VAL A 280 -7.21 -0.86 -0.29
CA VAL A 280 -8.05 -1.03 -1.49
C VAL A 280 -9.49 -0.55 -1.36
N SER A 281 -10.02 -0.40 -0.15
CA SER A 281 -11.41 0.01 0.04
C SER A 281 -11.65 1.43 -0.48
N GLY A 282 -12.73 1.63 -1.23
CA GLY A 282 -13.21 2.97 -1.59
C GLY A 282 -13.80 3.74 -0.39
N ASP A 283 -14.27 3.02 0.63
CA ASP A 283 -14.83 3.60 1.86
C ASP A 283 -13.72 3.91 2.86
N SER A 284 -13.59 5.19 3.24
CA SER A 284 -12.61 5.65 4.23
C SER A 284 -12.83 5.07 5.62
N ALA A 285 -14.08 4.96 6.09
CA ALA A 285 -14.37 4.43 7.41
C ALA A 285 -13.95 2.95 7.53
N LEU A 286 -14.05 2.20 6.43
CA LEU A 286 -13.59 0.82 6.38
C LEU A 286 -12.06 0.72 6.34
N ARG A 287 -11.37 1.65 5.64
CA ARG A 287 -9.90 1.74 5.67
C ARG A 287 -9.39 2.08 7.07
N ASP A 288 -10.05 3.00 7.76
CA ASP A 288 -9.68 3.39 9.13
C ASP A 288 -9.88 2.22 10.10
N ALA A 289 -10.99 1.47 9.98
CA ALA A 289 -11.23 0.26 10.76
C ALA A 289 -10.19 -0.84 10.49
N SER A 290 -9.80 -1.02 9.23
CA SER A 290 -8.73 -1.93 8.82
C SER A 290 -7.37 -1.54 9.40
N THR A 291 -7.06 -0.24 9.42
CA THR A 291 -5.84 0.30 10.03
C THR A 291 -5.83 0.05 11.54
N GLU A 292 -6.96 0.25 12.23
CA GLU A 292 -7.09 -0.06 13.67
C GLU A 292 -7.02 -1.56 13.94
N ALA A 293 -7.61 -2.40 13.09
CA ALA A 293 -7.48 -3.86 13.18
C ALA A 293 -6.02 -4.32 13.03
N GLU A 294 -5.29 -3.80 12.04
CA GLU A 294 -3.87 -4.07 11.85
C GLU A 294 -3.07 -3.68 13.09
N LYS A 295 -3.31 -2.48 13.63
CA LYS A 295 -2.67 -2.02 14.87
C LYS A 295 -2.94 -2.95 16.06
N ILE A 296 -4.18 -3.40 16.26
CA ILE A 296 -4.52 -4.35 17.32
C ILE A 296 -3.75 -5.66 17.13
N MET A 297 -3.69 -6.18 15.92
CA MET A 297 -2.98 -7.43 15.60
C MET A 297 -1.46 -7.28 15.76
N ASP A 298 -0.88 -6.15 15.36
CA ASP A 298 0.54 -5.83 15.54
C ASP A 298 0.92 -5.71 17.03
N GLU A 299 0.13 -4.98 17.82
CA GLU A 299 0.31 -4.86 19.27
C GLU A 299 0.24 -6.24 19.94
N PHE A 300 -0.72 -7.07 19.53
CA PHE A 300 -0.85 -8.44 20.01
C PHE A 300 0.31 -9.36 19.55
N GLY A 301 0.82 -9.19 18.33
CA GLY A 301 2.01 -9.89 17.85
C GLY A 301 3.24 -9.56 18.70
N ILE A 302 3.40 -8.29 19.09
CA ILE A 302 4.45 -7.86 20.02
C ILE A 302 4.23 -8.52 21.40
N GLU A 303 3.00 -8.50 21.94
CA GLU A 303 2.65 -9.19 23.20
C GLU A 303 3.11 -10.66 23.15
N CYS A 304 2.70 -11.40 22.12
CA CYS A 304 3.04 -12.81 21.92
C CYS A 304 4.55 -13.04 21.84
N SER A 305 5.27 -12.19 21.12
CA SER A 305 6.73 -12.30 20.94
C SER A 305 7.53 -12.11 22.24
N MET A 306 6.89 -11.56 23.28
CA MET A 306 7.48 -11.30 24.59
C MET A 306 6.99 -12.27 25.69
N ARG A 307 6.18 -13.28 25.33
CA ARG A 307 5.68 -14.31 26.25
C ARG A 307 6.78 -15.25 26.72
N GLU A 308 7.42 -14.91 27.84
CA GLU A 308 8.49 -15.72 28.43
C GLU A 308 8.04 -17.13 28.80
N ASP A 309 6.82 -17.27 29.31
CA ASP A 309 6.20 -18.54 29.65
C ASP A 309 6.07 -19.46 28.42
N VAL A 310 5.63 -18.92 27.27
CA VAL A 310 5.57 -19.68 26.01
C VAL A 310 6.97 -19.98 25.48
N PHE A 311 7.89 -19.01 25.53
CA PHE A 311 9.29 -19.21 25.13
C PHE A 311 9.95 -20.35 25.91
N ARG A 312 9.71 -20.48 27.22
CA ARG A 312 10.24 -21.59 28.03
C ARG A 312 9.77 -22.95 27.51
N LEU A 313 8.53 -23.06 27.03
CA LEU A 313 8.04 -24.29 26.41
C LEU A 313 8.77 -24.57 25.09
N VAL A 314 8.87 -23.59 24.20
CA VAL A 314 9.54 -23.73 22.89
C VAL A 314 11.03 -24.05 23.08
N ASP A 315 11.71 -23.39 24.00
CA ASP A 315 13.12 -23.62 24.32
C ASP A 315 13.35 -25.01 24.91
N ALA A 316 12.43 -25.51 25.75
CA ALA A 316 12.48 -26.89 26.26
C ALA A 316 12.36 -27.92 25.12
N VAL A 317 11.43 -27.71 24.17
CA VAL A 317 11.30 -28.56 22.97
C VAL A 317 12.57 -28.52 22.13
N TYR A 318 13.11 -27.33 21.87
CA TYR A 318 14.33 -27.17 21.07
C TYR A 318 15.54 -27.85 21.72
N LYS A 319 15.77 -27.66 23.01
CA LYS A 319 16.89 -28.31 23.74
C LYS A 319 16.79 -29.83 23.71
N LYS A 320 15.58 -30.39 23.84
CA LYS A 320 15.35 -31.83 23.79
C LYS A 320 15.51 -32.42 22.38
N SER A 321 15.31 -31.61 21.34
CA SER A 321 15.35 -32.06 19.95
C SER A 321 16.75 -32.45 19.45
N GLY A 322 17.83 -32.12 20.16
CA GLY A 322 19.19 -32.39 19.65
C GLY A 322 19.65 -31.43 18.53
N LEU A 323 18.79 -30.47 18.12
CA LEU A 323 19.14 -29.47 17.11
C LEU A 323 20.21 -28.51 17.61
N ALA A 324 20.18 -28.15 18.90
CA ALA A 324 21.15 -27.25 19.53
C ALA A 324 22.59 -27.76 19.35
N GLU A 325 22.85 -29.01 19.73
CA GLU A 325 24.18 -29.63 19.66
C GLU A 325 24.70 -29.78 18.23
N SER A 326 23.79 -29.81 17.25
CA SER A 326 24.14 -29.92 15.84
C SER A 326 24.45 -28.55 15.22
N LEU A 327 23.65 -27.52 15.54
CA LEU A 327 23.79 -26.16 15.01
C LEU A 327 24.84 -25.32 15.76
N GLU A 328 25.11 -25.60 17.03
CA GLU A 328 26.16 -24.90 17.80
C GLU A 328 27.57 -25.30 17.36
N LYS A 329 27.75 -26.52 16.84
CA LYS A 329 29.05 -26.99 16.33
C LYS A 329 29.45 -26.34 15.01
N ASP A 330 28.46 -25.98 14.20
CA ASP A 330 28.65 -25.34 12.91
C ASP A 330 27.44 -24.43 12.63
N ARG A 331 27.64 -23.12 12.84
CA ARG A 331 26.59 -22.11 12.67
C ARG A 331 26.18 -21.91 11.21
N GLU A 332 26.96 -22.38 10.25
CA GLU A 332 26.65 -22.32 8.81
C GLU A 332 25.94 -23.59 8.32
N ARG A 333 25.85 -24.63 9.17
CA ARG A 333 25.19 -25.88 8.82
C ARG A 333 23.69 -25.68 8.61
N LEU A 334 23.23 -26.02 7.42
CA LEU A 334 21.80 -26.06 7.09
C LEU A 334 21.12 -27.25 7.76
N ILE A 335 19.87 -27.06 8.17
CA ILE A 335 19.02 -28.14 8.68
C ILE A 335 18.73 -29.10 7.53
N ASP A 336 19.11 -30.37 7.71
CA ASP A 336 18.92 -31.45 6.74
C ASP A 336 17.90 -32.49 7.22
N ALA A 337 17.53 -33.43 6.34
CA ALA A 337 16.56 -34.48 6.66
C ALA A 337 17.04 -35.43 7.77
N SER A 338 18.36 -35.63 7.92
CA SER A 338 18.93 -36.44 9.00
C SER A 338 18.79 -35.75 10.35
N MET A 339 18.96 -34.43 10.40
CA MET A 339 18.77 -33.62 11.60
C MET A 339 17.29 -33.63 12.02
N ALA A 340 16.37 -33.38 11.08
CA ALA A 340 14.93 -33.46 11.36
C ALA A 340 14.52 -34.83 11.93
N LYS A 341 15.00 -35.91 11.30
CA LYS A 341 14.75 -37.28 11.77
C LYS A 341 15.33 -37.55 13.17
N THR A 342 16.55 -37.08 13.44
CA THR A 342 17.21 -37.22 14.76
C THR A 342 16.43 -36.46 15.83
N ALA A 343 15.87 -35.32 15.48
CA ALA A 343 15.01 -34.50 16.32
C ALA A 343 13.60 -35.05 16.53
N GLY A 344 13.25 -36.18 15.89
CA GLY A 344 11.90 -36.75 15.94
C GLY A 344 10.85 -35.89 15.23
N LEU A 345 11.27 -35.06 14.27
CA LEU A 345 10.40 -34.17 13.49
C LEU A 345 10.07 -34.78 12.13
N GLU A 346 8.89 -34.45 11.62
CA GLU A 346 8.33 -35.05 10.41
C GLU A 346 9.10 -34.69 9.13
N ASP A 347 9.62 -33.46 9.06
CA ASP A 347 10.41 -33.00 7.93
C ASP A 347 11.34 -31.81 8.29
N VAL A 348 12.11 -31.38 7.29
CA VAL A 348 13.04 -30.25 7.38
C VAL A 348 12.30 -28.94 7.68
N GLU A 349 11.07 -28.78 7.18
CA GLU A 349 10.29 -27.56 7.39
C GLU A 349 9.85 -27.45 8.86
N SER A 350 9.44 -28.54 9.51
CA SER A 350 9.13 -28.59 10.94
C SER A 350 10.36 -28.32 11.82
N ALA A 351 11.54 -28.83 11.43
CA ALA A 351 12.80 -28.53 12.11
C ALA A 351 13.20 -27.05 11.98
N ARG A 352 13.02 -26.48 10.79
CA ARG A 352 13.20 -25.04 10.55
C ARG A 352 12.21 -24.20 11.35
N LEU A 353 10.95 -24.62 11.44
CA LEU A 353 9.93 -23.93 12.23
C LEU A 353 10.34 -23.85 13.71
N LEU A 354 10.76 -24.97 14.31
CA LEU A 354 11.19 -25.01 15.70
C LEU A 354 12.42 -24.11 15.95
N GLU A 355 13.42 -24.15 15.05
CA GLU A 355 14.62 -23.30 15.15
C GLU A 355 14.26 -21.81 15.04
N LYS A 356 13.50 -21.44 14.00
CA LYS A 356 13.12 -20.05 13.73
C LYS A 356 12.21 -19.48 14.80
N GLU A 357 11.27 -20.27 15.32
CA GLU A 357 10.38 -19.86 16.40
C GLU A 357 11.18 -19.55 17.66
N ARG A 358 12.07 -20.45 18.10
CA ARG A 358 12.93 -20.18 19.24
C ARG A 358 13.81 -18.94 19.01
N LYS A 359 14.40 -18.83 17.82
CA LYS A 359 15.28 -17.71 17.46
C LYS A 359 14.52 -16.38 17.46
N SER A 360 13.25 -16.35 17.08
CA SER A 360 12.42 -15.15 17.09
C SER A 360 12.27 -14.59 18.51
N TYR A 361 12.00 -15.44 19.51
CA TYR A 361 11.92 -15.04 20.92
C TYR A 361 13.23 -14.46 21.45
N ILE A 362 14.36 -15.09 21.10
CA ILE A 362 15.69 -14.59 21.49
C ILE A 362 15.94 -13.21 20.88
N ARG A 363 15.59 -13.04 19.59
CA ARG A 363 15.71 -11.76 18.86
C ARG A 363 14.74 -10.69 19.35
N ASN A 364 13.69 -11.07 20.07
CA ASN A 364 12.79 -10.17 20.80
C ASN A 364 13.20 -9.99 22.27
N GLY A 365 14.43 -10.34 22.64
CA GLY A 365 15.00 -9.99 23.94
C GLY A 365 14.69 -10.97 25.07
N LEU A 366 14.01 -12.09 24.80
CA LEU A 366 13.84 -13.15 25.81
C LEU A 366 15.11 -13.95 26.06
N GLY A 367 16.15 -13.75 25.25
CA GLY A 367 17.52 -14.19 25.56
C GLY A 367 18.24 -13.34 26.61
N LEU A 368 17.76 -12.12 26.89
CA LEU A 368 18.32 -11.25 27.93
C LEU A 368 17.86 -11.73 29.31
N PRO A 369 18.68 -11.64 30.38
CA PRO A 369 18.19 -11.86 31.74
C PRO A 369 17.04 -10.92 32.09
N GLU A 370 16.14 -11.37 32.96
CA GLU A 370 15.09 -10.51 33.50
C GLU A 370 15.71 -9.32 34.26
N GLY A 371 15.15 -8.13 34.09
CA GLY A 371 15.64 -6.90 34.70
C GLY A 371 15.81 -5.72 33.73
N PRO A 372 16.54 -4.66 34.14
CA PRO A 372 16.51 -3.36 33.47
C PRO A 372 16.87 -3.37 31.98
N GLN A 373 17.79 -4.24 31.55
CA GLN A 373 18.18 -4.34 30.13
C GLN A 373 17.04 -4.88 29.26
N ARG A 374 16.31 -5.89 29.76
CA ARG A 374 15.17 -6.47 29.05
C ARG A 374 13.99 -5.49 29.05
N ASP A 375 13.76 -4.76 30.13
CA ASP A 375 12.72 -3.73 30.21
C ASP A 375 13.01 -2.58 29.24
N ARG A 376 14.26 -2.12 29.19
CA ARG A 376 14.71 -1.12 28.21
C ARG A 376 14.52 -1.61 26.77
N PHE A 377 14.86 -2.87 26.47
CA PHE A 377 14.62 -3.44 25.14
C PHE A 377 13.14 -3.41 24.75
N LYS A 378 12.23 -3.74 25.69
CA LYS A 378 10.77 -3.65 25.45
C LYS A 378 10.32 -2.22 25.16
N GLU A 379 10.78 -1.24 25.93
CA GLU A 379 10.49 0.18 25.71
C GLU A 379 10.93 0.63 24.31
N ILE A 380 12.15 0.25 23.91
CA ILE A 380 12.70 0.54 22.59
C ILE A 380 11.81 -0.04 21.49
N LYS A 381 11.43 -1.32 21.60
CA LYS A 381 10.56 -1.99 20.60
C LYS A 381 9.22 -1.29 20.47
N LYS A 382 8.60 -0.89 21.57
CA LYS A 382 7.34 -0.13 21.57
C LYS A 382 7.51 1.22 20.87
N ARG A 383 8.58 1.97 21.18
CA ARG A 383 8.83 3.28 20.56
C ARG A 383 9.13 3.16 19.06
N LEU A 384 9.90 2.16 18.65
CA LEU A 384 10.16 1.88 17.23
C LEU A 384 8.87 1.59 16.45
N SER A 385 7.94 0.83 17.02
CA SER A 385 6.62 0.59 16.43
C SER A 385 5.82 1.88 16.25
N GLN A 386 5.82 2.76 17.25
CA GLN A 386 5.15 4.07 17.18
C GLN A 386 5.78 4.97 16.11
N ILE A 387 7.11 5.04 16.05
CA ILE A 387 7.82 5.80 15.03
C ILE A 387 7.47 5.30 13.64
N GLN A 388 7.37 3.98 13.43
CA GLN A 388 6.99 3.41 12.13
C GLN A 388 5.61 3.88 11.68
N ILE A 389 4.63 3.84 12.59
CA ILE A 389 3.26 4.30 12.32
C ILE A 389 3.26 5.81 11.99
N GLU A 390 3.90 6.63 12.81
CA GLU A 390 3.95 8.09 12.64
C GLU A 390 4.64 8.48 11.33
N PHE A 391 5.80 7.86 11.03
CA PHE A 391 6.56 8.11 9.82
C PHE A 391 5.75 7.78 8.56
N GLN A 392 5.08 6.62 8.54
CA GLN A 392 4.28 6.20 7.39
C GLN A 392 3.01 7.04 7.25
N LYS A 393 2.36 7.43 8.35
CA LYS A 393 1.24 8.38 8.35
C LYS A 393 1.64 9.69 7.69
N ASN A 394 2.77 10.27 8.11
CA ASN A 394 3.30 11.50 7.54
C ASN A 394 3.58 11.41 6.04
N LEU A 395 4.04 10.26 5.53
CA LEU A 395 4.20 10.03 4.08
C LEU A 395 2.86 9.93 3.34
N ASN A 396 1.90 9.22 3.92
CA ASN A 396 0.62 8.93 3.29
C ASN A 396 -0.27 10.18 3.24
N GLU A 397 -0.31 10.94 4.33
CA GLU A 397 -1.14 12.15 4.50
C GLU A 397 -0.50 13.41 3.92
N GLU A 398 0.73 13.31 3.41
CA GLU A 398 1.42 14.40 2.72
C GLU A 398 0.54 14.94 1.57
N ASN A 399 0.22 16.23 1.61
CA ASN A 399 -0.62 16.93 0.62
C ASN A 399 -0.10 18.35 0.32
N ASN A 400 1.21 18.56 0.52
CA ASN A 400 1.88 19.78 0.13
C ASN A 400 1.89 19.89 -1.41
N GLY A 401 2.12 21.11 -1.89
CA GLY A 401 2.21 21.37 -3.31
C GLY A 401 2.74 22.76 -3.58
N ILE A 402 3.12 22.98 -4.84
CA ILE A 402 3.68 24.25 -5.29
C ILE A 402 2.73 24.87 -6.31
N TRP A 403 2.42 26.14 -6.13
CA TRP A 403 1.65 26.92 -7.10
C TRP A 403 2.56 27.48 -8.19
N PHE A 404 2.27 27.11 -9.43
CA PHE A 404 2.99 27.57 -10.62
C PHE A 404 2.05 28.26 -11.59
N THR A 405 2.54 29.27 -12.32
CA THR A 405 1.79 29.79 -13.47
C THR A 405 1.84 28.78 -14.62
N LYS A 406 1.02 28.98 -15.66
CA LYS A 406 1.09 28.12 -16.86
C LYS A 406 2.44 28.28 -17.58
N GLU A 407 3.03 29.47 -17.53
CA GLU A 407 4.34 29.76 -18.10
C GLU A 407 5.46 29.00 -17.37
N ASP A 408 5.37 28.89 -16.03
CA ASP A 408 6.32 28.10 -15.24
C ASP A 408 6.30 26.60 -15.62
N LEU A 409 5.15 26.11 -16.09
CA LEU A 409 4.91 24.72 -16.49
C LEU A 409 5.03 24.49 -18.02
N ASP A 410 5.64 25.42 -18.77
CA ASP A 410 5.86 25.23 -20.21
C ASP A 410 6.58 23.89 -20.48
N GLY A 411 6.02 23.11 -21.39
CA GLY A 411 6.48 21.76 -21.77
C GLY A 411 5.72 20.63 -21.10
N VAL A 412 5.14 20.84 -19.91
CA VAL A 412 4.35 19.79 -19.23
C VAL A 412 3.11 19.44 -20.08
N PRO A 413 2.83 18.14 -20.32
CA PRO A 413 1.70 17.71 -21.15
C PRO A 413 0.35 18.27 -20.68
N GLN A 414 -0.51 18.65 -21.62
CA GLN A 414 -1.78 19.33 -21.33
C GLN A 414 -2.74 18.44 -20.53
N ASP A 415 -2.75 17.14 -20.78
CA ASP A 415 -3.53 16.15 -20.02
C ASP A 415 -3.13 16.11 -18.54
N VAL A 416 -1.86 16.29 -18.22
CA VAL A 416 -1.40 16.46 -16.82
C VAL A 416 -1.92 17.78 -16.27
N LEU A 417 -1.73 18.90 -16.98
CA LEU A 417 -2.16 20.22 -16.53
C LEU A 417 -3.66 20.31 -16.27
N ASP A 418 -4.48 19.62 -17.06
CA ASP A 418 -5.94 19.62 -16.94
C ASP A 418 -6.43 18.91 -15.67
N THR A 419 -5.60 18.03 -15.07
CA THR A 419 -5.89 17.35 -13.81
C THR A 419 -5.48 18.15 -12.56
N LEU A 420 -4.64 19.18 -12.71
CA LEU A 420 -4.15 19.97 -11.59
C LEU A 420 -5.22 20.91 -11.04
N GLU A 421 -5.17 21.12 -9.72
CA GLU A 421 -6.05 22.06 -9.03
C GLU A 421 -5.80 23.49 -9.49
N LYS A 422 -6.88 24.22 -9.81
CA LYS A 422 -6.82 25.62 -10.24
C LYS A 422 -6.88 26.54 -9.04
N GLY A 423 -5.93 27.46 -8.97
CA GLY A 423 -5.81 28.38 -7.84
C GLY A 423 -6.90 29.43 -7.84
N THR A 424 -7.30 29.81 -6.63
CA THR A 424 -8.24 30.90 -6.35
C THR A 424 -7.58 31.93 -5.43
N GLY A 425 -8.12 33.15 -5.36
CA GLY A 425 -7.59 34.20 -4.49
C GLY A 425 -6.15 34.58 -4.86
N GLU A 426 -5.23 34.49 -3.91
CA GLU A 426 -3.80 34.80 -4.12
C GLU A 426 -3.09 33.89 -5.15
N ASN A 427 -3.69 32.74 -5.47
CA ASN A 427 -3.19 31.80 -6.48
C ASN A 427 -4.02 31.82 -7.77
N GLU A 428 -4.88 32.82 -7.97
CA GLU A 428 -5.65 32.96 -9.20
C GLU A 428 -4.72 32.95 -10.44
N GLY A 429 -5.07 32.12 -11.42
CA GLY A 429 -4.27 31.90 -12.63
C GLY A 429 -3.13 30.88 -12.50
N LYS A 430 -2.92 30.29 -11.32
CA LYS A 430 -1.92 29.24 -11.07
C LYS A 430 -2.54 27.84 -11.01
N LEU A 431 -1.69 26.83 -11.14
CA LEU A 431 -2.00 25.41 -10.96
C LEU A 431 -1.21 24.85 -9.78
N ARG A 432 -1.85 24.06 -8.91
CA ARG A 432 -1.19 23.39 -7.78
C ARG A 432 -0.57 22.08 -8.26
N LEU A 433 0.76 22.04 -8.28
CA LEU A 433 1.50 20.81 -8.51
C LEU A 433 1.64 20.06 -7.18
N THR A 434 1.16 18.82 -7.10
CA THR A 434 1.39 17.95 -5.92
C THR A 434 2.70 17.18 -6.06
N PHE A 435 3.18 16.60 -4.95
CA PHE A 435 4.34 15.69 -4.97
C PHE A 435 3.98 14.22 -5.24
N LYS A 436 2.75 13.95 -5.69
CA LYS A 436 2.35 12.60 -6.10
C LYS A 436 2.95 12.27 -7.47
N TYR A 437 3.24 10.99 -7.71
CA TYR A 437 3.99 10.55 -8.89
C TYR A 437 3.39 10.95 -10.25
N PRO A 438 2.04 10.93 -10.43
CA PRO A 438 1.41 11.40 -11.66
C PRO A 438 1.68 12.86 -12.00
N ASP A 439 1.94 13.71 -11.01
CA ASP A 439 2.20 15.14 -11.20
C ASP A 439 3.71 15.42 -11.23
N LEU A 440 4.43 14.82 -10.27
CA LEU A 440 5.86 15.04 -10.01
C LEU A 440 6.72 14.59 -11.18
N PHE A 441 6.56 13.35 -11.65
CA PHE A 441 7.47 12.79 -12.66
C PHE A 441 7.29 13.43 -14.03
N PRO A 442 6.07 13.67 -14.54
CA PRO A 442 5.91 14.42 -15.78
C PRO A 442 6.48 15.82 -15.68
N THR A 443 6.29 16.52 -14.57
CA THR A 443 6.86 17.88 -14.41
C THR A 443 8.39 17.85 -14.44
N LEU A 444 9.05 16.92 -13.74
CA LEU A 444 10.51 16.79 -13.80
C LEU A 444 11.03 16.32 -15.19
N LYS A 445 10.23 15.57 -15.94
CA LYS A 445 10.58 15.10 -17.30
C LYS A 445 10.39 16.17 -18.37
N PHE A 446 9.38 17.03 -18.25
CA PHE A 446 8.91 17.88 -19.34
C PHE A 446 8.98 19.40 -19.09
N ALA A 447 9.00 19.86 -17.83
CA ALA A 447 9.07 21.30 -17.55
C ALA A 447 10.38 21.88 -18.12
N LYS A 448 10.23 22.81 -19.06
CA LYS A 448 11.35 23.41 -19.80
C LYS A 448 12.16 24.36 -18.92
N ASN A 449 11.52 25.05 -17.97
CA ASN A 449 12.18 25.98 -17.08
C ASN A 449 13.04 25.21 -16.04
N PRO A 450 14.39 25.36 -16.04
CA PRO A 450 15.25 24.67 -15.08
C PRO A 450 14.98 25.06 -13.63
N GLU A 451 14.53 26.29 -13.35
CA GLU A 451 14.20 26.73 -12.00
C GLU A 451 12.92 26.07 -11.49
N THR A 452 11.92 25.83 -12.35
CA THR A 452 10.74 25.02 -12.02
C THR A 452 11.19 23.63 -11.58
N ARG A 453 12.05 22.95 -12.36
CA ARG A 453 12.54 21.61 -12.01
C ARG A 453 13.33 21.62 -10.70
N ARG A 454 14.19 22.63 -10.48
CA ARG A 454 14.96 22.79 -9.23
C ARG A 454 14.05 22.93 -8.02
N ARG A 455 13.07 23.85 -8.07
CA ARG A 455 12.09 24.06 -6.99
C ARG A 455 11.30 22.79 -6.70
N VAL A 456 10.76 22.14 -7.74
CA VAL A 456 10.01 20.88 -7.60
C VAL A 456 10.85 19.81 -6.92
N PHE A 457 12.11 19.65 -7.34
CA PHE A 457 12.99 18.63 -6.79
C PHE A 457 13.34 18.88 -5.32
N ILE A 458 13.74 20.11 -4.96
CA ILE A 458 14.13 20.47 -3.59
C ILE A 458 12.94 20.37 -2.63
N GLU A 459 11.77 20.89 -3.01
CA GLU A 459 10.58 20.82 -2.16
C GLU A 459 10.08 19.38 -2.00
N ASN A 460 10.16 18.55 -3.05
CA ASN A 460 9.86 17.12 -2.91
C ASN A 460 10.80 16.40 -1.93
N GLU A 461 12.09 16.76 -1.88
CA GLU A 461 13.04 16.22 -0.88
C GLU A 461 12.74 16.73 0.54
N ASN A 462 11.90 17.75 0.70
CA ASN A 462 11.56 18.40 1.98
C ASN A 462 10.08 18.23 2.38
N LYS A 463 9.29 17.47 1.63
CA LYS A 463 7.84 17.36 1.81
C LYS A 463 7.38 16.73 3.13
N CYS A 464 8.29 16.04 3.84
CA CYS A 464 8.02 15.38 5.13
C CYS A 464 9.10 15.70 6.17
N ASN A 465 9.50 16.95 6.36
CA ASN A 465 10.58 17.31 7.28
C ASN A 465 10.32 16.90 8.76
N GLN A 466 9.06 16.73 9.16
CA GLN A 466 8.69 16.17 10.46
C GLN A 466 9.21 14.72 10.67
N ASN A 467 9.52 13.99 9.60
CA ASN A 467 10.10 12.64 9.67
C ASN A 467 11.61 12.63 9.95
N VAL A 468 12.32 13.76 9.84
CA VAL A 468 13.76 13.85 10.14
C VAL A 468 14.08 13.46 11.58
N PRO A 469 13.46 14.05 12.62
CA PRO A 469 13.70 13.65 14.01
C PRO A 469 13.27 12.21 14.29
N LEU A 470 12.16 11.75 13.70
CA LEU A 470 11.69 10.36 13.84
C LEU A 470 12.71 9.35 13.31
N PHE A 471 13.29 9.62 12.14
CA PHE A 471 14.31 8.75 11.57
C PHE A 471 15.57 8.71 12.44
N LYS A 472 16.02 9.86 12.93
CA LYS A 472 17.17 9.96 13.84
C LYS A 472 16.95 9.18 15.13
N GLU A 473 15.76 9.28 15.72
CA GLU A 473 15.41 8.51 16.91
C GLU A 473 15.38 6.99 16.60
N ALA A 474 14.80 6.60 15.46
CA ALA A 474 14.73 5.18 15.06
C ALA A 474 16.10 4.53 14.93
N ILE A 475 17.06 5.17 14.25
CA ILE A 475 18.41 4.58 14.07
C ILE A 475 19.16 4.46 15.39
N LEU A 476 18.99 5.42 16.31
CA LEU A 476 19.58 5.35 17.66
C LEU A 476 19.00 4.18 18.44
N LEU A 477 17.67 4.09 18.51
CA LEU A 477 16.96 3.02 19.21
C LEU A 477 17.30 1.64 18.63
N ARG A 478 17.45 1.53 17.31
CA ARG A 478 17.87 0.29 16.63
C ARG A 478 19.28 -0.16 17.04
N ASP A 479 20.24 0.76 17.04
CA ASP A 479 21.61 0.47 17.47
C ASP A 479 21.64 0.08 18.97
N GLU A 480 20.90 0.79 19.83
CA GLU A 480 20.78 0.44 21.26
C GLU A 480 20.19 -0.96 21.44
N ALA A 481 19.08 -1.28 20.78
CA ALA A 481 18.44 -2.59 20.84
C ALA A 481 19.38 -3.72 20.37
N ALA A 482 20.10 -3.53 19.27
CA ALA A 482 21.02 -4.53 18.76
C ALA A 482 22.19 -4.79 19.73
N ARG A 483 22.74 -3.72 20.33
CA ARG A 483 23.81 -3.83 21.34
C ARG A 483 23.35 -4.50 22.63
N LEU A 484 22.12 -4.23 23.09
CA LEU A 484 21.53 -4.95 24.22
C LEU A 484 21.49 -6.45 23.96
N LEU A 485 21.12 -6.86 22.74
CA LEU A 485 21.11 -8.27 22.31
C LEU A 485 22.50 -8.87 22.06
N GLY A 486 23.58 -8.10 22.23
CA GLY A 486 24.97 -8.55 22.03
C GLY A 486 25.48 -8.46 20.60
N TYR A 487 24.78 -7.78 19.69
CA TYR A 487 25.26 -7.50 18.34
C TYR A 487 26.11 -6.21 18.33
N PRO A 488 27.10 -6.10 17.43
CA PRO A 488 27.93 -4.90 17.36
C PRO A 488 27.19 -3.68 16.80
N ASP A 489 26.12 -3.89 16.03
CA ASP A 489 25.31 -2.86 15.40
C ASP A 489 23.99 -3.47 14.87
N HIS A 490 23.07 -2.61 14.42
CA HIS A 490 21.76 -3.04 13.91
C HIS A 490 21.86 -3.86 12.63
N ALA A 491 22.76 -3.54 11.72
CA ALA A 491 22.90 -4.29 10.47
C ALA A 491 23.35 -5.74 10.72
N SER A 492 24.24 -5.97 11.67
CA SER A 492 24.66 -7.31 12.09
C SER A 492 23.48 -8.13 12.63
N PHE A 493 22.62 -7.50 13.42
CA PHE A 493 21.36 -8.12 13.88
C PHE A 493 20.41 -8.45 12.73
N ARG A 494 20.25 -7.54 11.76
CA ARG A 494 19.30 -7.69 10.65
C ARG A 494 19.76 -8.64 9.57
N ILE A 495 21.06 -8.76 9.31
CA ILE A 495 21.60 -9.51 8.16
C ILE A 495 21.90 -10.98 8.50
N GLU A 496 21.99 -11.34 9.78
CA GLU A 496 22.32 -12.70 10.23
C GLU A 496 21.45 -13.80 9.59
N ASP A 497 20.16 -13.54 9.38
CA ASP A 497 19.21 -14.49 8.81
C ASP A 497 19.00 -14.35 7.29
N LYS A 498 19.64 -13.36 6.66
CA LYS A 498 19.57 -13.07 5.22
C LYS A 498 20.57 -13.94 4.44
N MET A 499 20.56 -13.88 3.10
CA MET A 499 21.54 -14.59 2.27
C MET A 499 22.96 -14.05 2.46
N ALA A 500 23.10 -12.73 2.65
CA ALA A 500 24.41 -12.10 2.80
C ALA A 500 25.13 -12.43 4.13
N LYS A 501 24.41 -12.87 5.17
CA LYS A 501 24.88 -13.26 6.52
C LYS A 501 25.61 -12.19 7.35
N THR A 502 26.38 -11.29 6.74
CA THR A 502 27.20 -10.29 7.44
C THR A 502 27.17 -8.92 6.76
N PRO A 503 27.25 -7.80 7.52
CA PRO A 503 27.40 -6.47 6.95
C PRO A 503 28.62 -6.35 6.03
N LYS A 504 29.72 -7.04 6.34
CA LYS A 504 30.93 -7.04 5.52
C LYS A 504 30.64 -7.54 4.11
N THR A 505 29.91 -8.64 3.96
CA THR A 505 29.57 -9.20 2.63
C THR A 505 28.77 -8.19 1.80
N VAL A 506 27.85 -7.47 2.44
CA VAL A 506 27.06 -6.41 1.79
C VAL A 506 27.95 -5.22 1.40
N LEU A 507 28.76 -4.71 2.31
CA LEU A 507 29.62 -3.55 2.06
C LEU A 507 30.70 -3.83 1.01
N ASP A 508 31.26 -5.03 0.99
CA ASP A 508 32.20 -5.47 -0.06
C ASP A 508 31.50 -5.49 -1.43
N PHE A 509 30.28 -6.04 -1.52
CA PHE A 509 29.49 -6.09 -2.75
C PHE A 509 29.14 -4.69 -3.27
N LEU A 510 28.56 -3.83 -2.42
CA LEU A 510 28.20 -2.47 -2.80
C LEU A 510 29.43 -1.63 -3.15
N GLY A 511 30.55 -1.86 -2.45
CA GLY A 511 31.84 -1.20 -2.73
C GLY A 511 32.43 -1.57 -4.09
N ASP A 512 32.49 -2.87 -4.41
CA ASP A 512 32.96 -3.37 -5.72
C ASP A 512 32.07 -2.83 -6.85
N LEU A 513 30.75 -2.87 -6.69
CA LEU A 513 29.82 -2.35 -7.70
C LEU A 513 29.97 -0.84 -7.90
N LYS A 514 30.12 -0.06 -6.81
CA LYS A 514 30.41 1.39 -6.90
C LYS A 514 31.68 1.67 -7.70
N GLN A 515 32.75 0.92 -7.44
CA GLN A 515 34.02 1.08 -8.15
C GLN A 515 33.88 0.81 -9.65
N ARG A 516 33.17 -0.26 -10.03
CA ARG A 516 32.98 -0.64 -11.43
C ARG A 516 32.09 0.33 -12.21
N LEU A 517 31.07 0.89 -11.56
CA LEU A 517 30.11 1.80 -12.18
C LEU A 517 30.62 3.25 -12.31
N ALA A 518 31.59 3.68 -11.48
CA ALA A 518 32.01 5.07 -11.38
C ALA A 518 32.39 5.69 -12.74
N ALA A 519 33.25 5.00 -13.52
CA ALA A 519 33.68 5.50 -14.83
C ALA A 519 32.54 5.51 -15.87
N GLY A 520 31.57 4.61 -15.75
CA GLY A 520 30.37 4.60 -16.58
C GLY A 520 29.48 5.81 -16.27
N GLY A 521 29.20 6.04 -14.99
CA GLY A 521 28.40 7.18 -14.53
C GLY A 521 29.01 8.54 -14.90
N GLU A 522 30.33 8.69 -14.81
CA GLU A 522 31.01 9.91 -15.25
C GLU A 522 30.83 10.17 -16.76
N LYS A 523 30.93 9.13 -17.59
CA LYS A 523 30.70 9.24 -19.04
C LYS A 523 29.25 9.58 -19.37
N GLU A 524 28.29 8.96 -18.68
CA GLU A 524 26.86 9.24 -18.84
C GLU A 524 26.55 10.70 -18.46
N ILE A 525 27.09 11.19 -17.33
CA ILE A 525 26.97 12.61 -16.93
C ILE A 525 27.59 13.54 -17.95
N GLU A 526 28.79 13.24 -18.45
CA GLU A 526 29.45 14.07 -19.45
C GLU A 526 28.58 14.21 -20.70
N HIS A 527 28.02 13.10 -21.18
CA HIS A 527 27.12 13.07 -22.33
C HIS A 527 25.84 13.89 -22.08
N LEU A 528 25.17 13.67 -20.95
CA LEU A 528 23.98 14.42 -20.56
C LEU A 528 24.26 15.91 -20.35
N LEU A 529 25.46 16.27 -19.89
CA LEU A 529 25.92 17.66 -19.78
C LEU A 529 26.10 18.30 -21.17
N GLN A 530 26.57 17.56 -22.18
CA GLN A 530 26.61 18.07 -23.55
C GLN A 530 25.21 18.31 -24.12
N LEU A 531 24.26 17.43 -23.83
CA LEU A 531 22.85 17.65 -24.21
C LEU A 531 22.29 18.90 -23.53
N LYS A 532 22.52 19.06 -22.22
CA LYS A 532 22.18 20.27 -21.48
C LYS A 532 22.79 21.53 -22.11
N LYS A 533 24.06 21.49 -22.46
CA LYS A 533 24.74 22.63 -23.08
C LYS A 533 24.08 23.04 -24.39
N LYS A 534 23.87 22.08 -25.31
CA LYS A 534 23.24 22.34 -26.62
C LYS A 534 21.83 22.91 -26.47
N ASP A 535 21.06 22.35 -25.55
CA ASP A 535 19.69 22.79 -25.29
C ASP A 535 19.64 24.19 -24.65
N HIS A 536 20.53 24.49 -23.70
CA HIS A 536 20.66 25.84 -23.14
C HIS A 536 21.07 26.87 -24.19
N GLU A 537 22.01 26.53 -25.08
CA GLU A 537 22.40 27.37 -26.23
C GLU A 537 21.22 27.62 -27.17
N ALA A 538 20.45 26.58 -27.51
CA ALA A 538 19.29 26.69 -28.40
C ALA A 538 18.14 27.53 -27.80
N ARG A 539 17.98 27.51 -26.48
CA ARG A 539 16.92 28.24 -25.75
C ARG A 539 17.40 29.55 -25.14
N ASN A 540 18.64 29.96 -25.39
CA ASN A 540 19.28 31.16 -24.85
C ASN A 540 19.22 31.23 -23.30
N LEU A 541 19.48 30.09 -22.64
CA LEU A 541 19.53 29.96 -21.19
C LEU A 541 20.97 30.03 -20.68
N PRO A 542 21.22 30.56 -19.46
CA PRO A 542 22.53 30.52 -18.83
C PRO A 542 23.05 29.08 -18.67
N PHE A 543 24.33 28.84 -18.95
CA PHE A 543 24.98 27.55 -18.76
C PHE A 543 26.23 27.73 -17.87
N ASP A 544 26.25 27.03 -16.74
CA ASP A 544 27.28 27.13 -15.70
C ASP A 544 28.28 25.97 -15.71
N GLY A 545 28.17 25.05 -16.66
CA GLY A 545 29.06 23.89 -16.76
C GLY A 545 28.72 22.75 -15.80
N ASN A 546 27.58 22.78 -15.11
CA ASN A 546 27.19 21.76 -14.13
C ASN A 546 26.00 20.92 -14.60
N TYR A 547 25.95 19.67 -14.14
CA TYR A 547 24.80 18.78 -14.30
C TYR A 547 24.19 18.49 -12.92
N TYR A 548 22.92 18.88 -12.73
CA TYR A 548 22.27 18.85 -11.43
C TYR A 548 21.25 17.72 -11.28
N LEU A 549 20.90 17.39 -10.04
CA LEU A 549 19.89 16.37 -9.73
C LEU A 549 18.54 16.63 -10.41
N TRP A 550 18.10 17.89 -10.48
CA TRP A 550 16.85 18.30 -11.14
C TRP A 550 16.92 18.37 -12.67
N ASP A 551 18.11 18.18 -13.24
CA ASP A 551 18.29 18.09 -14.70
C ASP A 551 18.11 16.66 -15.20
N HIS A 552 18.31 15.66 -14.33
CA HIS A 552 18.46 14.27 -14.75
C HIS A 552 17.30 13.74 -15.58
N ARG A 553 16.07 13.77 -15.04
CA ARG A 553 14.88 13.23 -15.73
C ARG A 553 14.55 13.96 -17.04
N PHE A 554 14.89 15.25 -17.14
CA PHE A 554 14.60 16.04 -18.34
C PHE A 554 15.54 15.67 -19.48
N TYR A 555 16.86 15.59 -19.21
CA TYR A 555 17.84 15.25 -20.24
C TYR A 555 17.93 13.76 -20.53
N ASP A 556 17.62 12.89 -19.57
CA ASP A 556 17.44 11.46 -19.80
C ASP A 556 16.33 11.21 -20.86
N ARG A 557 15.15 11.82 -20.66
CA ARG A 557 14.06 11.80 -21.65
C ARG A 557 14.52 12.35 -23.00
N MET A 558 15.14 13.54 -23.03
CA MET A 558 15.59 14.15 -24.30
C MET A 558 16.60 13.28 -25.04
N MET A 559 17.50 12.62 -24.31
CA MET A 559 18.47 11.70 -24.90
C MET A 559 17.78 10.51 -25.56
N VAL A 560 16.82 9.88 -24.86
CA VAL A 560 16.02 8.78 -25.42
C VAL A 560 15.26 9.22 -26.68
N GLU A 561 14.61 10.38 -26.64
CA GLU A 561 13.87 10.92 -27.79
C GLU A 561 14.78 11.25 -28.99
N GLN A 562 15.91 11.93 -28.74
CA GLN A 562 16.77 12.45 -29.81
C GLN A 562 17.72 11.40 -30.41
N GLU A 563 18.26 10.52 -29.57
CA GLU A 563 19.33 9.60 -29.98
C GLU A 563 18.80 8.21 -30.34
N TYR A 564 17.68 7.80 -29.74
CA TYR A 564 17.07 6.49 -29.99
C TYR A 564 15.80 6.57 -30.84
N SER A 565 15.31 7.79 -31.12
CA SER A 565 14.10 8.04 -31.94
C SER A 565 12.89 7.24 -31.44
N ILE A 566 12.75 7.12 -30.12
CA ILE A 566 11.64 6.42 -29.47
C ILE A 566 10.57 7.42 -29.09
N ASP A 567 9.34 7.15 -29.53
CA ASP A 567 8.12 7.75 -28.98
C ASP A 567 7.45 6.72 -28.06
N GLU A 568 7.57 6.92 -26.75
CA GLU A 568 6.95 6.05 -25.74
C GLU A 568 5.43 5.94 -25.92
N ASN A 569 4.76 7.01 -26.40
CA ASN A 569 3.32 6.99 -26.61
C ASN A 569 2.96 6.12 -27.82
N ALA A 570 3.76 6.17 -28.89
CA ALA A 570 3.57 5.31 -30.05
C ALA A 570 3.84 3.83 -29.72
N ILE A 571 4.82 3.54 -28.86
CA ILE A 571 5.06 2.17 -28.38
C ILE A 571 3.89 1.69 -27.52
N ALA A 572 3.34 2.53 -26.66
CA ALA A 572 2.21 2.17 -25.79
C ALA A 572 0.96 1.73 -26.56
N GLU A 573 0.77 2.18 -27.81
CA GLU A 573 -0.33 1.74 -28.69
C GLU A 573 -0.32 0.24 -28.96
N TYR A 574 0.82 -0.42 -28.80
CA TYR A 574 0.99 -1.85 -28.95
C TYR A 574 0.82 -2.65 -27.66
N PHE A 575 0.63 -2.00 -26.51
CA PHE A 575 0.43 -2.68 -25.22
C PHE A 575 -0.91 -2.31 -24.55
N PRO A 576 -2.07 -2.60 -25.17
CA PRO A 576 -3.35 -2.52 -24.46
C PRO A 576 -3.33 -3.44 -23.24
N LEU A 577 -3.66 -2.89 -22.06
CA LEU A 577 -3.58 -3.59 -20.77
C LEU A 577 -4.16 -5.01 -20.82
N LYS A 578 -5.35 -5.15 -21.43
CA LYS A 578 -6.06 -6.42 -21.51
C LYS A 578 -5.30 -7.49 -22.30
N SER A 579 -4.82 -7.16 -23.51
CA SER A 579 -4.07 -8.11 -24.34
C SER A 579 -2.69 -8.42 -23.75
N THR A 580 -2.06 -7.43 -23.13
CA THR A 580 -0.77 -7.60 -22.45
C THR A 580 -0.88 -8.57 -21.27
N VAL A 581 -1.87 -8.40 -20.38
CA VAL A 581 -2.15 -9.34 -19.28
C VAL A 581 -2.38 -10.75 -19.82
N ALA A 582 -3.21 -10.89 -20.86
CA ALA A 582 -3.48 -12.18 -21.48
C ALA A 582 -2.21 -12.86 -22.03
N GLY A 583 -1.32 -12.09 -22.65
CA GLY A 583 -0.03 -12.58 -23.13
C GLY A 583 0.89 -13.04 -22.00
N MET A 584 0.95 -12.27 -20.91
CA MET A 584 1.73 -12.62 -19.72
C MET A 584 1.22 -13.90 -19.05
N LEU A 585 -0.10 -14.04 -18.92
CA LEU A 585 -0.69 -15.27 -18.38
C LEU A 585 -0.37 -16.48 -19.25
N ARG A 586 -0.42 -16.37 -20.58
CA ARG A 586 0.00 -17.45 -21.50
C ARG A 586 1.46 -17.87 -21.30
N ILE A 587 2.35 -16.93 -21.01
CA ILE A 587 3.75 -17.26 -20.70
C ILE A 587 3.81 -18.17 -19.46
N PHE A 588 3.05 -17.87 -18.42
CA PHE A 588 2.97 -18.71 -17.22
C PHE A 588 2.25 -20.05 -17.47
N GLU A 589 1.24 -20.09 -18.33
CA GLU A 589 0.59 -21.34 -18.73
C GLU A 589 1.63 -22.30 -19.35
N GLU A 590 2.44 -21.80 -20.28
CA GLU A 590 3.46 -22.60 -20.97
C GLU A 590 4.66 -22.95 -20.08
N LEU A 591 5.24 -21.98 -19.39
CA LEU A 591 6.44 -22.20 -18.57
C LEU A 591 6.15 -23.01 -17.31
N PHE A 592 5.04 -22.75 -16.64
CA PHE A 592 4.78 -23.27 -15.31
C PHE A 592 3.70 -24.34 -15.29
N GLY A 593 3.05 -24.63 -16.42
CA GLY A 593 1.98 -25.63 -16.48
C GLY A 593 0.73 -25.19 -15.74
N LEU A 594 0.39 -23.92 -15.88
CA LEU A 594 -0.78 -23.32 -15.25
C LEU A 594 -1.91 -23.14 -16.26
N VAL A 595 -3.11 -22.89 -15.74
CA VAL A 595 -4.33 -22.68 -16.50
C VAL A 595 -5.14 -21.60 -15.78
N PHE A 596 -5.28 -20.42 -16.39
CA PHE A 596 -5.98 -19.27 -15.78
C PHE A 596 -7.40 -19.13 -16.30
N VAL A 597 -8.40 -19.37 -15.45
CA VAL A 597 -9.83 -19.27 -15.80
C VAL A 597 -10.41 -18.02 -15.18
N GLU A 598 -10.66 -17.02 -16.01
CA GLU A 598 -11.34 -15.79 -15.58
C GLU A 598 -12.77 -16.09 -15.11
N LEU A 599 -13.14 -15.52 -13.97
CA LEU A 599 -14.47 -15.70 -13.38
C LEU A 599 -15.43 -14.61 -13.87
N THR A 600 -16.40 -15.03 -14.67
CA THR A 600 -17.53 -14.20 -15.10
C THR A 600 -18.43 -13.81 -13.92
N PRO A 601 -19.30 -12.79 -14.03
CA PRO A 601 -20.28 -12.47 -12.98
C PRO A 601 -21.12 -13.68 -12.55
N GLU A 602 -21.50 -14.54 -13.49
CA GLU A 602 -22.25 -15.77 -13.22
C GLU A 602 -21.41 -16.79 -12.45
N ASP A 603 -20.13 -16.96 -12.80
CA ASP A 603 -19.20 -17.84 -12.08
C ASP A 603 -18.98 -17.33 -10.65
N ARG A 604 -18.74 -16.03 -10.49
CA ARG A 604 -18.55 -15.38 -9.19
C ARG A 604 -19.75 -15.62 -8.27
N LYS A 605 -20.96 -15.43 -8.79
CA LYS A 605 -22.20 -15.70 -8.05
C LYS A 605 -22.30 -17.16 -7.63
N ARG A 606 -21.95 -18.09 -8.53
CA ARG A 606 -22.05 -19.53 -8.32
C ARG A 606 -21.07 -20.06 -7.27
N ILE A 607 -19.84 -19.55 -7.25
CA ILE A 607 -18.79 -20.01 -6.31
C ILE A 607 -18.74 -19.20 -5.01
N SER A 608 -19.45 -18.07 -4.94
CA SER A 608 -19.50 -17.25 -3.73
C SER A 608 -20.18 -18.02 -2.58
N PRO A 609 -19.54 -18.11 -1.39
CA PRO A 609 -20.16 -18.71 -0.21
C PRO A 609 -21.49 -18.07 0.20
N THR A 610 -21.72 -16.80 -0.13
CA THR A 610 -22.94 -16.07 0.23
C THR A 610 -24.00 -16.09 -0.89
N GLY A 611 -23.65 -16.61 -2.06
CA GLY A 611 -24.47 -16.52 -3.28
C GLY A 611 -24.53 -15.12 -3.90
N ASN A 612 -23.75 -14.15 -3.37
CA ASN A 612 -23.59 -12.81 -3.95
C ASN A 612 -22.20 -12.68 -4.60
N ALA A 613 -22.17 -12.29 -5.88
CA ALA A 613 -20.93 -12.15 -6.65
C ALA A 613 -20.03 -11.03 -6.14
N GLU A 614 -20.62 -9.95 -5.60
CA GLU A 614 -19.88 -8.79 -5.10
C GLU A 614 -19.15 -9.09 -3.78
N ASP A 615 -19.60 -10.08 -3.02
CA ASP A 615 -19.03 -10.41 -1.71
C ASP A 615 -17.63 -11.05 -1.80
N ILE A 616 -17.18 -11.44 -2.99
CA ILE A 616 -15.86 -12.05 -3.21
C ILE A 616 -14.87 -11.08 -3.88
N ALA A 617 -15.22 -9.79 -3.97
CA ALA A 617 -14.36 -8.71 -4.47
C ALA A 617 -14.56 -7.43 -3.64
N TRP A 618 -13.52 -6.61 -3.50
CA TRP A 618 -13.62 -5.32 -2.79
C TRP A 618 -14.02 -4.15 -3.70
N HIS A 619 -14.03 -4.35 -5.02
CA HIS A 619 -14.36 -3.32 -6.00
C HIS A 619 -14.78 -3.95 -7.35
N GLN A 620 -15.70 -3.31 -8.07
CA GLN A 620 -16.25 -3.80 -9.34
C GLN A 620 -15.21 -3.98 -10.47
N ASP A 621 -14.14 -3.16 -10.45
CA ASP A 621 -13.05 -3.22 -11.44
C ASP A 621 -12.10 -4.41 -11.21
N VAL A 622 -12.28 -5.19 -10.13
CA VAL A 622 -11.39 -6.31 -9.80
C VAL A 622 -11.69 -7.52 -10.68
N ILE A 623 -10.65 -8.01 -11.34
CA ILE A 623 -10.69 -9.22 -12.16
C ILE A 623 -10.22 -10.39 -11.31
N ILE A 624 -10.88 -11.54 -11.41
CA ILE A 624 -10.57 -12.74 -10.61
C ILE A 624 -10.35 -13.91 -11.56
N PHE A 625 -9.25 -14.63 -11.37
CA PHE A 625 -8.97 -15.90 -12.02
C PHE A 625 -8.97 -17.02 -10.99
N SER A 626 -9.63 -18.14 -11.31
CA SER A 626 -9.28 -19.43 -10.70
C SER A 626 -8.10 -20.03 -11.47
N VAL A 627 -7.10 -20.49 -10.74
CA VAL A 627 -5.84 -21.00 -11.32
C VAL A 627 -5.76 -22.49 -11.07
N TRP A 628 -5.37 -23.23 -12.10
CA TRP A 628 -5.29 -24.68 -12.10
C TRP A 628 -3.97 -25.13 -12.70
N ASP A 629 -3.55 -26.33 -12.34
CA ASP A 629 -2.50 -27.06 -13.01
C ASP A 629 -3.03 -27.59 -14.34
N ASP A 630 -2.16 -27.63 -15.35
CA ASP A 630 -2.48 -28.28 -16.62
C ASP A 630 -2.55 -29.82 -16.45
N ALA A 631 -2.94 -30.52 -17.52
CA ALA A 631 -3.08 -31.98 -17.48
C ALA A 631 -1.75 -32.71 -17.20
N SER A 632 -0.62 -32.12 -17.59
CA SER A 632 0.72 -32.67 -17.31
C SER A 632 1.19 -32.43 -15.88
N GLU A 633 0.63 -31.43 -15.18
CA GLU A 633 0.81 -31.19 -13.74
C GLU A 633 -0.28 -31.82 -12.87
N GLY A 634 -1.25 -32.52 -13.47
CA GLY A 634 -2.23 -33.33 -12.76
C GLY A 634 -3.60 -32.67 -12.55
N ASP A 635 -3.94 -31.61 -13.29
CA ASP A 635 -5.27 -30.95 -13.27
C ASP A 635 -5.73 -30.45 -11.88
N GLY A 636 -4.79 -30.23 -10.96
CA GLY A 636 -5.06 -29.77 -9.59
C GLY A 636 -5.50 -28.31 -9.53
N PHE A 637 -6.31 -27.95 -8.53
CA PHE A 637 -6.56 -26.55 -8.24
C PHE A 637 -5.28 -25.91 -7.64
N VAL A 638 -4.95 -24.68 -8.03
CA VAL A 638 -3.75 -23.98 -7.56
C VAL A 638 -4.10 -22.85 -6.60
N GLY A 639 -5.13 -22.06 -6.91
CA GLY A 639 -5.54 -20.92 -6.07
C GLY A 639 -6.30 -19.85 -6.85
N TYR A 640 -6.35 -18.64 -6.30
CA TYR A 640 -7.01 -17.49 -6.92
C TYR A 640 -6.04 -16.32 -7.16
N LEU A 641 -6.11 -15.72 -8.34
CA LEU A 641 -5.41 -14.49 -8.71
C LEU A 641 -6.41 -13.35 -8.87
N TYR A 642 -6.21 -12.28 -8.12
CA TYR A 642 -6.99 -11.05 -8.22
C TYR A 642 -6.15 -9.97 -8.90
N LEU A 643 -6.72 -9.24 -9.85
CA LEU A 643 -6.09 -8.08 -10.48
C LEU A 643 -6.91 -6.83 -10.22
N ASP A 644 -6.31 -5.87 -9.50
CA ASP A 644 -6.85 -4.53 -9.24
C ASP A 644 -5.91 -3.49 -9.87
N LEU A 645 -6.18 -3.15 -11.13
CA LEU A 645 -5.18 -2.54 -12.02
C LEU A 645 -5.29 -1.02 -12.15
N HIS A 646 -6.37 -0.40 -11.64
CA HIS A 646 -6.69 0.99 -11.91
C HIS A 646 -6.65 1.88 -10.66
N PRO A 647 -6.24 3.16 -10.78
CA PRO A 647 -6.21 4.08 -9.66
C PRO A 647 -7.62 4.49 -9.22
N ARG A 648 -7.79 4.75 -7.92
CA ARG A 648 -8.99 5.37 -7.32
C ARG A 648 -8.65 6.00 -5.96
N PRO A 649 -9.45 6.95 -5.47
CA PRO A 649 -9.24 7.55 -4.14
C PRO A 649 -9.15 6.49 -3.03
N GLY A 650 -8.17 6.63 -2.16
CA GLY A 650 -7.95 5.73 -1.02
C GLY A 650 -7.26 4.40 -1.36
N LYS A 651 -7.02 4.08 -2.64
CA LYS A 651 -6.24 2.90 -3.04
C LYS A 651 -4.74 3.15 -2.88
N TYR A 652 -4.01 2.10 -2.52
CA TYR A 652 -2.55 2.06 -2.48
C TYR A 652 -1.94 2.55 -3.80
N GLY A 653 -1.11 3.58 -3.71
CA GLY A 653 -0.62 4.34 -4.86
C GLY A 653 0.61 3.77 -5.56
N HIS A 654 1.12 2.60 -5.15
CA HIS A 654 2.24 1.91 -5.80
C HIS A 654 1.77 0.59 -6.42
N ALA A 655 2.64 -0.02 -7.24
CA ALA A 655 2.45 -1.39 -7.68
C ALA A 655 2.91 -2.35 -6.57
N ALA A 656 2.13 -3.38 -6.28
CA ALA A 656 2.46 -4.41 -5.29
C ALA A 656 1.61 -5.67 -5.50
N ASN A 657 2.15 -6.82 -5.08
CA ASN A 657 1.39 -8.04 -4.86
C ASN A 657 1.13 -8.29 -3.37
N PHE A 658 -0.12 -8.57 -3.01
CA PHE A 658 -0.57 -8.88 -1.65
C PHE A 658 -1.01 -10.34 -1.57
N SER A 659 -0.41 -11.11 -0.67
CA SER A 659 -0.92 -12.44 -0.33
C SER A 659 -2.18 -12.30 0.52
N LEU A 660 -3.35 -12.63 -0.02
CA LEU A 660 -4.64 -12.49 0.68
C LEU A 660 -4.88 -13.65 1.64
N GLN A 661 -4.56 -14.87 1.20
CA GLN A 661 -4.64 -16.08 2.01
C GLN A 661 -3.49 -17.01 1.64
N PRO A 662 -2.72 -17.52 2.61
CA PRO A 662 -1.62 -18.44 2.32
C PRO A 662 -2.12 -19.87 2.05
N GLY A 663 -1.34 -20.62 1.27
CA GLY A 663 -1.47 -22.07 1.15
C GLY A 663 -0.66 -22.83 2.19
N PHE A 664 -1.21 -23.94 2.70
CA PHE A 664 -0.56 -24.78 3.71
C PHE A 664 -1.16 -26.19 3.73
N LEU A 665 -0.55 -27.13 4.46
CA LEU A 665 -1.10 -28.46 4.69
C LEU A 665 -2.02 -28.45 5.92
N LYS A 666 -3.25 -28.91 5.76
CA LYS A 666 -4.19 -29.11 6.87
C LYS A 666 -3.82 -30.37 7.65
N ALA A 667 -4.35 -30.51 8.87
CA ALA A 667 -4.11 -31.67 9.73
C ALA A 667 -4.54 -33.01 9.10
N ASP A 668 -5.52 -32.99 8.19
CA ASP A 668 -5.96 -34.17 7.42
C ASP A 668 -5.02 -34.54 6.25
N GLY A 669 -3.92 -33.80 6.07
CA GLY A 669 -2.95 -33.97 4.98
C GLY A 669 -3.36 -33.33 3.66
N THR A 670 -4.58 -32.78 3.55
CA THR A 670 -5.03 -32.09 2.34
C THR A 670 -4.59 -30.63 2.33
N ARG A 671 -4.48 -30.03 1.14
CA ARG A 671 -3.98 -28.67 0.97
C ARG A 671 -5.09 -27.62 1.12
N ARG A 672 -4.76 -26.52 1.80
CA ARG A 672 -5.44 -25.22 1.66
C ARG A 672 -4.75 -24.44 0.55
N TYR A 673 -5.51 -23.85 -0.36
CA TYR A 673 -4.98 -23.15 -1.54
C TYR A 673 -4.90 -21.63 -1.31
N PRO A 674 -3.89 -20.95 -1.87
CA PRO A 674 -3.74 -19.51 -1.70
C PRO A 674 -4.71 -18.67 -2.51
N ALA A 675 -4.81 -17.40 -2.11
CA ALA A 675 -5.37 -16.31 -2.90
C ALA A 675 -4.40 -15.13 -2.83
N THR A 676 -4.17 -14.48 -3.97
CA THR A 676 -3.19 -13.38 -4.08
C THR A 676 -3.76 -12.24 -4.93
N ALA A 677 -3.34 -11.01 -4.66
CA ALA A 677 -3.87 -9.80 -5.28
C ALA A 677 -2.78 -8.89 -5.83
N LEU A 678 -2.83 -8.66 -7.13
CA LEU A 678 -2.07 -7.65 -7.82
C LEU A 678 -2.76 -6.29 -7.68
N VAL A 679 -2.06 -5.30 -7.14
CA VAL A 679 -2.56 -3.93 -6.99
C VAL A 679 -1.64 -3.01 -7.79
N CYS A 680 -2.16 -2.43 -8.88
CA CYS A 680 -1.44 -1.48 -9.76
C CYS A 680 -2.28 -0.22 -10.00
N ASN A 681 -1.72 0.77 -10.70
CA ASN A 681 -2.35 2.08 -10.92
C ASN A 681 -2.29 2.55 -12.38
N PHE A 682 -2.54 1.64 -13.33
CA PHE A 682 -2.56 1.95 -14.75
C PHE A 682 -3.81 2.74 -15.15
N SER A 683 -3.62 3.69 -16.06
CA SER A 683 -4.67 4.58 -16.56
C SER A 683 -5.95 3.81 -16.95
N LYS A 684 -7.11 4.30 -16.54
CA LYS A 684 -8.39 3.70 -16.93
C LYS A 684 -8.64 3.87 -18.44
N PRO A 685 -9.35 2.91 -19.08
CA PRO A 685 -9.84 3.14 -20.43
C PRO A 685 -10.81 4.33 -20.47
N THR A 686 -10.82 5.04 -21.59
CA THR A 686 -11.80 6.08 -21.91
C THR A 686 -12.76 5.56 -22.98
N GLU A 687 -13.83 6.31 -23.29
CA GLU A 687 -14.77 5.94 -24.37
C GLU A 687 -14.08 5.77 -25.74
N LYS A 688 -12.95 6.45 -25.96
CA LYS A 688 -12.26 6.51 -27.26
C LYS A 688 -10.96 5.70 -27.32
N LYS A 689 -10.35 5.42 -26.17
CA LYS A 689 -9.00 4.84 -26.09
C LYS A 689 -8.92 3.85 -24.94
N PRO A 690 -8.46 2.61 -25.16
CA PRO A 690 -8.26 1.64 -24.09
C PRO A 690 -7.12 2.08 -23.16
N SER A 691 -6.99 1.39 -22.01
CA SER A 691 -5.81 1.52 -21.17
C SER A 691 -4.59 1.01 -21.94
N LEU A 692 -3.63 1.90 -22.20
CA LEU A 692 -2.38 1.58 -22.89
C LEU A 692 -1.24 1.68 -21.89
N LEU A 693 -0.39 0.66 -21.88
CA LEU A 693 0.77 0.61 -21.00
C LEU A 693 2.00 1.14 -21.71
N LYS A 694 2.73 2.01 -21.02
CA LYS A 694 4.13 2.30 -21.36
C LYS A 694 4.99 1.06 -21.08
N HIS A 695 6.17 0.97 -21.70
CA HIS A 695 7.01 -0.22 -21.56
C HIS A 695 7.48 -0.46 -20.12
N ASP A 696 7.77 0.59 -19.36
CA ASP A 696 8.09 0.50 -17.92
C ASP A 696 6.90 -0.01 -17.09
N GLU A 697 5.67 0.33 -17.47
CA GLU A 697 4.45 -0.23 -16.87
C GLU A 697 4.25 -1.71 -17.24
N VAL A 698 4.65 -2.14 -18.44
CA VAL A 698 4.66 -3.57 -18.85
C VAL A 698 5.68 -4.35 -18.01
N VAL A 699 6.90 -3.81 -17.80
CA VAL A 699 7.91 -4.40 -16.91
C VAL A 699 7.37 -4.51 -15.48
N THR A 700 6.78 -3.43 -14.96
CA THR A 700 6.18 -3.39 -13.61
C THR A 700 5.05 -4.41 -13.46
N LEU A 701 4.13 -4.50 -14.43
CA LEU A 701 3.06 -5.48 -14.42
C LEU A 701 3.60 -6.92 -14.35
N PHE A 702 4.67 -7.22 -15.10
CA PHE A 702 5.24 -8.57 -15.10
C PHE A 702 6.06 -8.89 -13.85
N HIS A 703 6.74 -7.90 -13.28
CA HIS A 703 7.39 -8.00 -11.97
C HIS A 703 6.39 -8.41 -10.90
N GLU A 704 5.28 -7.66 -10.77
CA GLU A 704 4.29 -7.92 -9.73
C GLU A 704 3.54 -9.24 -9.96
N LEU A 705 3.27 -9.59 -11.22
CA LEU A 705 2.74 -10.93 -11.54
C LEU A 705 3.73 -12.02 -11.12
N GLY A 706 5.03 -11.79 -11.22
CA GLY A 706 6.05 -12.70 -10.70
C GLY A 706 5.87 -13.01 -9.21
N HIS A 707 5.60 -12.01 -8.39
CA HIS A 707 5.25 -12.21 -6.97
C HIS A 707 3.94 -12.98 -6.80
N GLY A 708 2.90 -12.65 -7.58
CA GLY A 708 1.63 -13.38 -7.55
C GLY A 708 1.76 -14.85 -7.96
N ILE A 709 2.61 -15.15 -8.94
CA ILE A 709 2.91 -16.53 -9.34
C ILE A 709 3.74 -17.25 -8.28
N HIS A 710 4.69 -16.59 -7.62
CA HIS A 710 5.43 -17.17 -6.51
C HIS A 710 4.50 -17.57 -5.36
N ASP A 711 3.52 -16.72 -5.03
CA ASP A 711 2.47 -17.02 -4.05
C ASP A 711 1.65 -18.26 -4.46
N LEU A 712 1.05 -18.25 -5.65
CA LEU A 712 0.23 -19.35 -6.18
C LEU A 712 1.00 -20.68 -6.28
N ALA A 713 2.27 -20.63 -6.68
CA ALA A 713 3.11 -21.80 -6.82
C ALA A 713 3.57 -22.36 -5.46
N GLY A 714 3.53 -21.60 -4.36
CA GLY A 714 4.01 -22.05 -3.05
C GLY A 714 3.40 -23.40 -2.60
N ARG A 715 4.23 -24.32 -2.11
CA ARG A 715 3.83 -25.66 -1.64
C ARG A 715 4.40 -25.99 -0.26
N THR A 716 4.28 -25.05 0.67
CA THR A 716 4.75 -25.21 2.06
C THR A 716 3.75 -26.00 2.94
N ARG A 717 4.25 -26.52 4.06
CA ARG A 717 3.45 -27.13 5.14
C ARG A 717 2.80 -26.08 6.01
N TYR A 718 3.54 -25.03 6.38
CA TYR A 718 3.08 -23.96 7.25
C TYR A 718 2.86 -22.65 6.47
N ALA A 719 1.82 -21.91 6.84
CA ALA A 719 1.46 -20.62 6.26
C ALA A 719 2.58 -19.58 6.39
N ARG A 720 3.35 -19.66 7.49
CA ARG A 720 4.50 -18.80 7.79
C ARG A 720 5.53 -18.73 6.66
N TYR A 721 5.72 -19.83 5.94
CA TYR A 721 6.71 -19.93 4.88
C TYR A 721 6.11 -19.81 3.47
N HIS A 722 4.80 -19.58 3.38
CA HIS A 722 4.10 -19.64 2.10
C HIS A 722 4.48 -18.49 1.16
N GLY A 723 4.59 -18.82 -0.13
CA GLY A 723 4.78 -17.86 -1.20
C GLY A 723 6.03 -17.01 -1.02
N THR A 724 5.87 -15.69 -1.10
CA THR A 724 6.94 -14.70 -0.99
C THR A 724 7.50 -14.49 0.42
N SER A 725 7.17 -15.35 1.38
CA SER A 725 7.70 -15.31 2.76
C SER A 725 9.14 -15.86 2.85
N THR A 726 9.99 -15.42 1.94
CA THR A 726 11.44 -15.72 1.86
C THR A 726 12.26 -14.65 2.57
N VAL A 727 13.58 -14.84 2.66
CA VAL A 727 14.50 -13.78 3.11
C VAL A 727 14.45 -12.55 2.19
N ARG A 728 14.67 -11.37 2.79
CA ARG A 728 14.44 -10.08 2.12
C ARG A 728 15.42 -9.81 0.96
N ASP A 729 16.62 -10.36 1.01
CA ASP A 729 17.63 -10.22 -0.05
C ASP A 729 17.54 -11.32 -1.12
N PHE A 730 16.43 -12.06 -1.14
CA PHE A 730 16.05 -13.02 -2.19
C PHE A 730 14.66 -12.72 -2.80
N VAL A 731 13.74 -12.12 -2.04
CA VAL A 731 12.32 -12.02 -2.42
C VAL A 731 12.08 -11.40 -3.80
N GLU A 732 12.93 -10.47 -4.23
CA GLU A 732 12.84 -9.81 -5.55
C GLU A 732 13.48 -10.63 -6.68
N ALA A 733 14.25 -11.68 -6.39
CA ALA A 733 14.95 -12.42 -7.42
C ALA A 733 13.98 -13.13 -8.39
N PRO A 734 12.88 -13.77 -7.91
CA PRO A 734 11.86 -14.32 -8.80
C PRO A 734 11.18 -13.30 -9.73
N SER A 735 10.79 -12.14 -9.21
CA SER A 735 10.08 -11.10 -9.97
C SER A 735 11.01 -10.42 -10.97
N GLN A 736 12.22 -10.02 -10.54
CA GLN A 736 13.23 -9.40 -11.40
C GLN A 736 13.73 -10.34 -12.51
N MET A 737 13.72 -11.67 -12.28
CA MET A 737 14.09 -12.63 -13.32
C MET A 737 13.10 -12.53 -14.50
N LEU A 738 11.81 -12.45 -14.19
CA LEU A 738 10.73 -12.41 -15.18
C LEU A 738 10.72 -11.10 -15.99
N GLU A 739 11.21 -9.99 -15.43
CA GLU A 739 11.36 -8.72 -16.16
C GLU A 739 12.15 -8.89 -17.47
N ASN A 740 13.09 -9.85 -17.54
CA ASN A 740 13.88 -10.11 -18.75
C ASN A 740 13.05 -10.53 -19.97
N TRP A 741 11.83 -11.06 -19.81
CA TRP A 741 10.93 -11.34 -20.93
C TRP A 741 10.44 -10.05 -21.58
N CYS A 742 10.24 -8.98 -20.79
CA CYS A 742 9.87 -7.66 -21.31
C CYS A 742 11.02 -7.00 -22.09
N TRP A 743 12.22 -7.60 -22.10
CA TRP A 743 13.38 -7.16 -22.88
C TRP A 743 13.82 -8.18 -23.94
N THR A 744 13.04 -9.26 -24.13
CA THR A 744 13.34 -10.31 -25.11
C THR A 744 12.56 -10.06 -26.40
N PRO A 745 13.20 -9.93 -27.58
CA PRO A 745 12.53 -9.53 -28.82
C PRO A 745 11.29 -10.36 -29.17
N SER A 746 11.41 -11.69 -29.11
CA SER A 746 10.30 -12.60 -29.42
C SER A 746 9.12 -12.45 -28.46
N GLN A 747 9.40 -12.11 -27.20
CA GLN A 747 8.40 -11.98 -26.15
C GLN A 747 7.73 -10.61 -26.21
N LEU A 748 8.47 -9.52 -26.44
CA LEU A 748 7.91 -8.21 -26.76
C LEU A 748 6.92 -8.28 -27.91
N LYS A 749 7.29 -8.99 -28.99
CA LYS A 749 6.40 -9.21 -30.13
C LYS A 749 5.14 -10.01 -29.76
N SER A 750 5.28 -11.06 -28.96
CA SER A 750 4.17 -11.90 -28.47
C SER A 750 3.20 -11.18 -27.53
N LEU A 751 3.73 -10.28 -26.69
CA LEU A 751 2.95 -9.46 -25.76
C LEU A 751 2.25 -8.28 -26.45
N SER A 752 2.70 -7.90 -27.64
CA SER A 752 2.22 -6.73 -28.36
C SER A 752 1.01 -7.01 -29.27
N SER A 753 0.09 -6.05 -29.33
CA SER A 753 -1.00 -5.98 -30.31
C SER A 753 -1.50 -4.54 -30.38
N HIS A 754 -1.32 -3.88 -31.52
CA HIS A 754 -1.78 -2.51 -31.73
C HIS A 754 -3.29 -2.38 -31.45
N TYR A 755 -3.69 -1.39 -30.65
CA TYR A 755 -5.06 -1.30 -30.15
C TYR A 755 -6.13 -1.14 -31.25
N GLU A 756 -5.84 -0.42 -32.34
CA GLU A 756 -6.75 -0.29 -33.49
C GLU A 756 -6.59 -1.40 -34.54
N THR A 757 -5.36 -1.71 -34.95
CA THR A 757 -5.11 -2.58 -36.11
C THR A 757 -4.94 -4.06 -35.76
N GLY A 758 -4.67 -4.39 -34.49
CA GLY A 758 -4.35 -5.74 -34.04
C GLY A 758 -2.97 -6.25 -34.49
N ASN A 759 -2.18 -5.43 -35.18
CA ASN A 759 -0.85 -5.83 -35.67
C ASN A 759 0.16 -5.89 -34.50
N PRO A 760 1.11 -6.84 -34.52
CA PRO A 760 2.20 -6.84 -33.55
C PRO A 760 3.11 -5.62 -33.73
N ILE A 761 3.88 -5.29 -32.70
CA ILE A 761 4.89 -4.24 -32.78
C ILE A 761 5.94 -4.58 -33.86
N PRO A 762 6.31 -3.62 -34.73
CA PRO A 762 7.35 -3.80 -35.74
C PRO A 762 8.72 -4.16 -35.14
N ASP A 763 9.48 -4.99 -35.86
CA ASP A 763 10.81 -5.44 -35.41
C ASP A 763 11.79 -4.26 -35.24
N ASP A 764 11.69 -3.20 -36.06
CA ASP A 764 12.55 -2.02 -35.92
C ASP A 764 12.26 -1.21 -34.64
N LEU A 765 11.00 -1.18 -34.19
CA LEU A 765 10.63 -0.56 -32.90
C LEU A 765 11.09 -1.42 -31.72
N ILE A 766 11.04 -2.75 -31.84
CA ILE A 766 11.61 -3.68 -30.85
C ILE A 766 13.11 -3.43 -30.71
N GLU A 767 13.85 -3.38 -31.81
CA GLU A 767 15.30 -3.17 -31.81
C GLU A 767 15.67 -1.84 -31.13
N LYS A 768 14.94 -0.75 -31.45
CA LYS A 768 15.13 0.56 -30.80
C LYS A 768 14.84 0.49 -29.30
N LEU A 769 13.70 -0.10 -28.91
CA LEU A 769 13.31 -0.23 -27.50
C LEU A 769 14.32 -1.06 -26.70
N ILE A 770 14.84 -2.15 -27.27
CA ILE A 770 15.87 -2.94 -26.60
C ILE A 770 17.18 -2.16 -26.49
N ALA A 771 17.52 -1.32 -27.47
CA ALA A 771 18.71 -0.47 -27.40
C ALA A 771 18.64 0.55 -26.25
N THR A 772 17.45 0.88 -25.74
CA THR A 772 17.30 1.75 -24.57
C THR A 772 17.39 1.02 -23.24
N LYS A 773 17.49 -0.32 -23.21
CA LYS A 773 17.58 -1.09 -21.94
C LYS A 773 18.71 -0.58 -21.04
N HIS A 774 19.85 -0.26 -21.64
CA HIS A 774 21.07 0.11 -20.93
C HIS A 774 21.37 1.62 -20.95
N VAL A 775 20.38 2.43 -21.29
CA VAL A 775 20.50 3.88 -21.28
C VAL A 775 20.59 4.35 -19.83
N ASN A 776 21.68 5.04 -19.51
CA ASN A 776 21.96 5.60 -18.17
C ASN A 776 21.94 4.56 -17.03
N ASP A 777 22.25 3.30 -17.35
CA ASP A 777 22.27 2.20 -16.40
C ASP A 777 23.27 2.44 -15.26
N ALA A 778 24.42 3.08 -15.55
CA ALA A 778 25.38 3.34 -14.50
C ALA A 778 24.83 4.36 -13.50
N LEU A 779 24.24 5.46 -13.96
CA LEU A 779 23.61 6.45 -13.08
C LEU A 779 22.41 5.88 -12.31
N PHE A 780 21.59 5.05 -12.95
CA PHE A 780 20.50 4.35 -12.27
C PHE A 780 21.02 3.48 -11.12
N ASN A 781 22.01 2.63 -11.38
CA ASN A 781 22.57 1.73 -10.37
C ASN A 781 23.39 2.48 -9.30
N LEU A 782 24.10 3.57 -9.65
CA LEU A 782 24.77 4.44 -8.66
C LEU A 782 23.75 5.10 -7.72
N ARG A 783 22.54 5.42 -8.19
CA ARG A 783 21.46 5.88 -7.31
C ARG A 783 20.98 4.78 -6.36
N GLN A 784 20.83 3.54 -6.84
CA GLN A 784 20.48 2.40 -5.96
C GLN A 784 21.58 2.13 -4.92
N LEU A 785 22.85 2.27 -5.32
CA LEU A 785 24.00 2.19 -4.43
C LEU A 785 23.98 3.27 -3.35
N HIS A 786 23.58 4.50 -3.68
CA HIS A 786 23.41 5.57 -2.69
C HIS A 786 22.45 5.16 -1.59
N PHE A 787 21.29 4.61 -1.94
CA PHE A 787 20.33 4.13 -0.94
C PHE A 787 20.88 2.97 -0.11
N GLY A 788 21.46 1.96 -0.75
CA GLY A 788 22.03 0.80 -0.06
C GLY A 788 23.18 1.19 0.88
N LEU A 789 24.09 2.06 0.43
CA LEU A 789 25.22 2.51 1.24
C LEU A 789 24.79 3.47 2.35
N PHE A 790 23.82 4.35 2.13
CA PHE A 790 23.26 5.18 3.20
C PHE A 790 22.60 4.33 4.28
N ASP A 791 21.72 3.39 3.89
CA ASP A 791 21.07 2.44 4.81
C ASP A 791 22.08 1.64 5.62
N MET A 792 23.11 1.10 4.97
CA MET A 792 24.17 0.38 5.68
C MET A 792 24.95 1.30 6.61
N THR A 793 25.33 2.50 6.17
CA THR A 793 26.17 3.42 6.95
C THR A 793 25.51 3.82 8.27
N VAL A 794 24.22 4.17 8.25
CA VAL A 794 23.49 4.58 9.47
C VAL A 794 23.20 3.41 10.42
N HIS A 795 23.29 2.17 9.93
CA HIS A 795 23.04 0.95 10.71
C HIS A 795 24.30 0.13 11.02
N THR A 796 25.49 0.59 10.62
CA THR A 796 26.80 0.03 11.02
C THR A 796 27.72 1.07 11.71
N PRO A 797 27.21 1.88 12.67
CA PRO A 797 28.09 2.82 13.37
C PRO A 797 29.12 2.06 14.22
N LYS A 798 30.33 2.60 14.38
CA LYS A 798 31.36 1.97 15.23
C LYS A 798 30.96 1.99 16.70
N SER A 799 30.19 3.00 17.10
CA SER A 799 29.64 3.14 18.45
C SER A 799 28.34 3.92 18.45
N HIS A 800 27.52 3.74 19.48
CA HIS A 800 26.28 4.50 19.67
C HIS A 800 26.54 6.02 19.66
N SER A 801 27.63 6.48 20.28
CA SER A 801 27.96 7.91 20.36
C SER A 801 28.35 8.54 19.02
N GLU A 802 28.95 7.75 18.11
CA GLU A 802 29.17 8.20 16.73
C GLU A 802 27.83 8.46 16.03
N LEU A 803 26.86 7.57 16.25
CA LEU A 803 25.53 7.72 15.69
C LEU A 803 24.78 8.93 16.27
N GLU A 804 24.94 9.25 17.56
CA GLU A 804 24.35 10.45 18.19
C GLU A 804 24.81 11.74 17.50
N GLN A 805 26.10 11.85 17.18
CA GLN A 805 26.72 13.04 16.60
C GLN A 805 26.51 13.16 15.08
N LEU A 806 26.02 12.11 14.43
CA LEU A 806 25.83 12.08 12.97
C LEU A 806 24.73 13.04 12.51
N ASP A 807 25.08 13.98 11.62
CA ASP A 807 24.11 14.74 10.84
C ASP A 807 23.63 13.89 9.66
N VAL A 808 22.40 13.39 9.79
CA VAL A 808 21.86 12.39 8.88
C VAL A 808 21.51 12.98 7.51
N SER A 809 20.95 14.20 7.47
CA SER A 809 20.62 14.88 6.20
C SER A 809 21.89 15.24 5.44
N LYS A 810 22.90 15.72 6.16
CA LYS A 810 24.23 15.96 5.57
C LYS A 810 24.82 14.68 4.99
N LEU A 811 24.87 13.59 5.76
CA LEU A 811 25.38 12.30 5.29
C LEU A 811 24.65 11.82 4.03
N TYR A 812 23.31 11.91 4.02
CA TYR A 812 22.49 11.49 2.89
C TYR A 812 22.87 12.22 1.60
N ASN A 813 23.01 13.54 1.66
CA ASN A 813 23.35 14.35 0.49
C ASN A 813 24.82 14.20 0.07
N GLU A 814 25.76 14.13 1.01
CA GLU A 814 27.18 13.91 0.72
C GLU A 814 27.41 12.53 0.07
N LEU A 815 26.78 11.47 0.57
CA LEU A 815 26.84 10.15 -0.05
C LEU A 815 26.22 10.15 -1.45
N ARG A 816 25.09 10.86 -1.65
CA ARG A 816 24.47 10.97 -2.99
C ARG A 816 25.43 11.63 -3.98
N ALA A 817 26.03 12.76 -3.59
CA ALA A 817 26.96 13.50 -4.44
C ALA A 817 28.22 12.67 -4.73
N ASP A 818 28.77 11.98 -3.73
CA ASP A 818 29.96 11.14 -3.91
C ASP A 818 29.69 9.90 -4.78
N ILE A 819 28.53 9.25 -4.63
CA ILE A 819 28.24 8.00 -5.35
C ILE A 819 27.73 8.30 -6.76
N SER A 820 26.72 9.15 -6.91
CA SER A 820 26.12 9.42 -8.22
C SER A 820 26.95 10.35 -9.08
N LYS A 821 27.84 11.16 -8.49
CA LYS A 821 28.59 12.27 -9.13
C LYS A 821 27.70 13.37 -9.73
N ILE A 822 26.36 13.28 -9.58
CA ILE A 822 25.43 14.34 -9.94
C ILE A 822 25.42 15.39 -8.84
N LYS A 823 25.52 16.67 -9.21
CA LYS A 823 25.61 17.78 -8.26
C LYS A 823 24.24 18.15 -7.70
N GLY A 824 24.16 18.43 -6.41
CA GLY A 824 23.03 19.09 -5.77
C GLY A 824 23.26 20.60 -5.58
N PRO A 825 22.38 21.27 -4.83
CA PRO A 825 22.52 22.65 -4.37
C PRO A 825 23.87 22.97 -3.69
N GLU A 826 24.58 21.98 -3.14
CA GLU A 826 25.92 22.20 -2.57
C GLU A 826 26.94 22.73 -3.59
N ALA A 827 26.78 22.42 -4.87
CA ALA A 827 27.60 23.01 -5.93
C ALA A 827 27.27 24.48 -6.23
N LEU A 828 26.17 25.00 -5.69
CA LEU A 828 25.77 26.41 -5.71
C LEU A 828 26.15 27.15 -4.41
N GLY A 829 26.87 26.48 -3.50
CA GLY A 829 27.29 27.05 -2.21
C GLY A 829 26.27 26.89 -1.08
N GLU A 830 25.18 26.15 -1.29
CA GLU A 830 24.26 25.78 -0.22
C GLU A 830 24.89 24.69 0.69
N PRO A 831 24.54 24.62 1.98
CA PRO A 831 25.02 23.53 2.83
C PRO A 831 24.42 22.19 2.37
N SER A 832 25.15 21.08 2.56
CA SER A 832 24.66 19.71 2.26
C SER A 832 23.47 19.25 3.12
N THR A 833 22.86 20.15 3.90
CA THR A 833 21.62 19.94 4.65
C THR A 833 20.37 20.47 3.92
N TRP A 834 20.50 20.84 2.65
CA TRP A 834 19.43 21.44 1.82
C TRP A 834 18.21 20.54 1.60
N GLY A 835 18.35 19.21 1.72
CA GLY A 835 17.30 18.24 1.43
C GLY A 835 17.28 17.08 2.41
N ASN A 836 16.09 16.54 2.64
CA ASN A 836 15.82 15.50 3.64
C ASN A 836 15.27 14.23 2.97
N GLY A 837 15.90 13.75 1.89
CA GLY A 837 15.41 12.61 1.14
C GLY A 837 15.20 11.34 1.99
N GLN A 838 16.01 11.14 3.03
CA GLN A 838 15.81 10.05 4.01
C GLN A 838 14.48 10.13 4.77
N ALA A 839 13.93 11.33 4.96
CA ALA A 839 12.64 11.55 5.63
C ALA A 839 11.44 11.18 4.73
N THR A 840 11.69 11.02 3.43
CA THR A 840 10.70 10.58 2.43
C THR A 840 10.85 9.10 2.06
N PHE A 841 11.85 8.42 2.62
CA PHE A 841 12.27 7.09 2.21
C PHE A 841 11.64 6.01 3.10
N GLY A 842 10.41 5.63 2.79
CA GLY A 842 9.61 4.69 3.58
C GLY A 842 10.30 3.36 3.88
N HIS A 843 11.12 2.82 2.96
CA HIS A 843 11.86 1.56 3.15
C HIS A 843 12.71 1.54 4.43
N LEU A 844 13.35 2.65 4.79
CA LEU A 844 14.23 2.73 5.97
C LEU A 844 13.48 2.51 7.30
N ILE A 845 12.15 2.67 7.30
CA ILE A 845 11.30 2.51 8.47
C ILE A 845 10.31 1.34 8.32
N GLY A 846 9.85 1.04 7.10
CA GLY A 846 8.91 -0.03 6.76
C GLY A 846 9.51 -1.42 6.63
N GLY A 847 10.54 -1.76 7.42
CA GLY A 847 11.09 -3.12 7.52
C GLY A 847 12.23 -3.49 6.56
N TYR A 848 12.71 -2.55 5.73
CA TYR A 848 13.91 -2.71 4.89
C TYR A 848 15.18 -2.12 5.52
N ASP A 849 15.12 -1.68 6.77
CA ASP A 849 16.29 -1.22 7.55
C ASP A 849 17.43 -2.25 7.54
N ALA A 850 18.63 -1.78 7.21
CA ALA A 850 19.82 -2.59 6.92
C ALA A 850 19.54 -3.72 5.92
N GLY A 851 18.77 -3.43 4.88
CA GLY A 851 18.21 -4.40 3.94
C GLY A 851 17.95 -3.85 2.55
N TYR A 852 18.12 -2.56 2.30
CA TYR A 852 17.87 -1.99 0.97
C TYR A 852 18.80 -2.54 -0.11
N TYR A 853 20.00 -3.00 0.27
CA TYR A 853 20.91 -3.73 -0.64
C TYR A 853 20.26 -4.94 -1.32
N GLY A 854 19.19 -5.49 -0.72
CA GLY A 854 18.44 -6.64 -1.20
C GLY A 854 17.92 -6.49 -2.64
N TYR A 855 17.62 -5.27 -3.09
CA TYR A 855 17.21 -5.02 -4.48
C TYR A 855 18.34 -5.32 -5.47
N LEU A 856 19.57 -4.88 -5.18
CA LEU A 856 20.73 -5.11 -6.04
C LEU A 856 21.24 -6.55 -5.94
N SER A 857 21.24 -7.15 -4.75
CA SER A 857 21.65 -8.56 -4.60
C SER A 857 20.67 -9.52 -5.25
N SER A 858 19.36 -9.24 -5.15
CA SER A 858 18.33 -10.02 -5.85
C SER A 858 18.50 -9.93 -7.36
N GLN A 859 18.90 -8.75 -7.88
CA GLN A 859 19.14 -8.57 -9.30
C GLN A 859 20.34 -9.38 -9.79
N VAL A 860 21.37 -9.54 -8.94
CA VAL A 860 22.48 -10.46 -9.22
C VAL A 860 21.97 -11.89 -9.40
N TYR A 861 21.17 -12.39 -8.45
CA TYR A 861 20.66 -13.75 -8.49
C TYR A 861 19.69 -13.98 -9.66
N SER A 862 18.80 -13.01 -9.90
CA SER A 862 17.81 -13.09 -10.98
C SER A 862 18.47 -13.08 -12.36
N THR A 863 19.52 -12.26 -12.54
CA THR A 863 20.28 -12.21 -13.78
C THR A 863 21.03 -13.52 -14.01
N ASP A 864 21.64 -14.09 -12.97
CA ASP A 864 22.33 -15.38 -13.08
C ASP A 864 21.37 -16.53 -13.44
N MET A 865 20.17 -16.57 -12.83
CA MET A 865 19.11 -17.52 -13.19
C MET A 865 18.68 -17.37 -14.65
N PHE A 866 18.36 -16.15 -15.08
CA PHE A 866 17.89 -15.90 -16.44
C PHE A 866 18.97 -16.22 -17.48
N TYR A 867 20.18 -15.71 -17.32
CA TYR A 867 21.25 -15.89 -18.31
C TYR A 867 21.77 -17.32 -18.39
N THR A 868 21.81 -18.04 -17.26
CA THR A 868 22.27 -19.43 -17.23
C THR A 868 21.22 -20.38 -17.82
N VAL A 869 19.93 -20.16 -17.52
CA VAL A 869 18.89 -21.15 -17.82
C VAL A 869 18.00 -20.75 -18.99
N PHE A 870 17.52 -19.50 -19.02
CA PHE A 870 16.43 -19.08 -19.92
C PHE A 870 16.88 -18.26 -21.12
N LYS A 871 18.01 -17.56 -21.09
CA LYS A 871 18.42 -16.64 -22.18
C LYS A 871 18.49 -17.31 -23.55
N SER A 872 18.92 -18.57 -23.61
CA SER A 872 19.03 -19.31 -24.87
C SER A 872 17.67 -19.77 -25.42
N ASN A 873 16.72 -20.08 -24.53
CA ASN A 873 15.35 -20.43 -24.87
C ASN A 873 14.38 -19.94 -23.76
N PRO A 874 13.87 -18.71 -23.86
CA PRO A 874 13.03 -18.11 -22.82
C PRO A 874 11.67 -18.80 -22.66
N MET A 875 11.25 -19.67 -23.58
CA MET A 875 10.01 -20.42 -23.50
C MET A 875 10.28 -21.92 -23.35
N ASP A 876 11.35 -22.33 -22.67
CA ASP A 876 11.62 -23.74 -22.36
C ASP A 876 10.69 -24.22 -21.22
N PRO A 877 9.67 -25.05 -21.49
CA PRO A 877 8.72 -25.50 -20.48
C PRO A 877 9.37 -26.43 -19.46
N VAL A 878 10.41 -27.19 -19.84
CA VAL A 878 11.12 -28.09 -18.92
C VAL A 878 11.87 -27.26 -17.87
N GLN A 879 12.56 -26.21 -18.30
CA GLN A 879 13.23 -25.31 -17.35
C GLN A 879 12.25 -24.46 -16.55
N GLY A 880 11.13 -24.03 -17.15
CA GLY A 880 10.07 -23.32 -16.44
C GLY A 880 9.50 -24.14 -15.27
N ARG A 881 9.18 -25.42 -15.51
CA ARG A 881 8.71 -26.36 -14.48
C ARG A 881 9.78 -26.62 -13.42
N ARG A 882 11.02 -26.81 -13.84
CA ARG A 882 12.15 -26.96 -12.92
C ARG A 882 12.29 -25.73 -12.01
N TYR A 883 12.16 -24.52 -12.56
CA TYR A 883 12.15 -23.28 -11.79
C TYR A 883 10.98 -23.22 -10.81
N ARG A 884 9.76 -23.52 -11.27
CA ARG A 884 8.58 -23.62 -10.41
C ARG A 884 8.82 -24.53 -9.20
N HIS A 885 9.24 -25.78 -9.40
CA HIS A 885 9.40 -26.76 -8.32
C HIS A 885 10.61 -26.51 -7.42
N THR A 886 11.70 -25.98 -7.98
CA THR A 886 12.95 -25.80 -7.23
C THR A 886 12.95 -24.47 -6.48
N VAL A 887 12.44 -23.41 -7.10
CA VAL A 887 12.51 -22.04 -6.59
C VAL A 887 11.20 -21.60 -5.96
N LEU A 888 10.09 -21.61 -6.69
CA LEU A 888 8.83 -21.01 -6.24
C LEU A 888 8.11 -21.86 -5.18
N GLU A 889 8.03 -23.18 -5.39
CA GLU A 889 7.29 -24.08 -4.50
C GLU A 889 7.83 -24.11 -3.06
N LYS A 890 9.10 -23.74 -2.88
CA LYS A 890 9.75 -23.75 -1.56
C LYS A 890 9.28 -22.61 -0.68
N GLY A 891 8.91 -21.45 -1.23
CA GLY A 891 8.75 -20.23 -0.44
C GLY A 891 9.90 -20.07 0.57
N GLY A 892 9.59 -19.70 1.80
CA GLY A 892 10.57 -19.57 2.90
C GLY A 892 10.94 -20.88 3.63
N SER A 893 10.47 -22.05 3.16
CA SER A 893 10.64 -23.34 3.87
C SER A 893 12.07 -23.90 3.76
N GLN A 894 12.84 -23.43 2.78
CA GLN A 894 14.23 -23.83 2.52
C GLN A 894 15.16 -22.61 2.58
N ASP A 895 16.44 -22.83 2.90
CA ASP A 895 17.45 -21.77 2.74
C ASP A 895 17.62 -21.42 1.25
N GLU A 896 17.53 -20.14 0.93
CA GLU A 896 17.46 -19.63 -0.43
C GLU A 896 18.79 -19.79 -1.19
N MET A 897 19.93 -19.86 -0.49
CA MET A 897 21.21 -20.21 -1.13
C MET A 897 21.19 -21.65 -1.62
N LEU A 898 20.66 -22.58 -0.80
CA LEU A 898 20.48 -23.97 -1.21
C LEU A 898 19.51 -24.08 -2.40
N THR A 899 18.44 -23.29 -2.39
CA THR A 899 17.50 -23.19 -3.54
C THR A 899 18.21 -22.77 -4.82
N LEU A 900 19.02 -21.71 -4.77
CA LEU A 900 19.80 -21.25 -5.93
C LEU A 900 20.83 -22.30 -6.36
N GLU A 901 21.53 -22.94 -5.43
CA GLU A 901 22.51 -23.98 -5.75
C GLU A 901 21.88 -25.17 -6.46
N GLN A 902 20.71 -25.63 -6.01
CA GLN A 902 19.96 -26.72 -6.63
C GLN A 902 19.48 -26.34 -8.05
N PHE A 903 19.03 -25.10 -8.24
CA PHE A 903 18.53 -24.64 -9.52
C PHE A 903 19.65 -24.35 -10.54
N LEU A 904 20.73 -23.71 -10.11
CA LEU A 904 21.88 -23.37 -10.97
C LEU A 904 22.86 -24.54 -11.15
N GLY A 905 22.86 -25.51 -10.23
CA GLY A 905 23.86 -26.59 -10.17
C GLY A 905 25.22 -26.12 -9.64
N ARG A 906 25.29 -24.89 -9.11
CA ARG A 906 26.46 -24.22 -8.55
C ARG A 906 26.02 -23.05 -7.68
N LYS A 907 26.93 -22.48 -6.90
CA LYS A 907 26.70 -21.19 -6.23
C LYS A 907 26.40 -20.08 -7.25
N PRO A 908 25.52 -19.12 -6.90
CA PRO A 908 25.26 -17.96 -7.76
C PRO A 908 26.52 -17.09 -7.94
N SER A 909 26.59 -16.38 -9.06
CA SER A 909 27.71 -15.52 -9.45
C SER A 909 27.22 -14.15 -9.92
N SER A 910 27.99 -13.09 -9.63
CA SER A 910 27.73 -11.74 -10.15
C SER A 910 28.16 -11.53 -11.61
N GLU A 911 28.79 -12.52 -12.24
CA GLU A 911 29.31 -12.41 -13.60
C GLU A 911 28.23 -12.05 -14.63
N ALA A 912 27.07 -12.71 -14.58
CA ALA A 912 25.97 -12.45 -15.50
C ALA A 912 25.44 -11.02 -15.35
N PHE A 913 25.33 -10.53 -14.11
CA PHE A 913 24.91 -9.18 -13.79
C PHE A 913 25.89 -8.13 -14.29
N TYR A 914 27.19 -8.29 -14.03
CA TYR A 914 28.21 -7.37 -14.53
C TYR A 914 28.26 -7.34 -16.05
N LYS A 915 28.09 -8.48 -16.71
CA LYS A 915 28.02 -8.55 -18.16
C LYS A 915 26.77 -7.86 -18.72
N ASP A 916 25.62 -8.01 -18.07
CA ASP A 916 24.37 -7.31 -18.46
C ASP A 916 24.55 -5.79 -18.36
N LEU A 917 25.27 -5.30 -17.34
CA LEU A 917 25.62 -3.88 -17.18
C LEU A 917 26.77 -3.40 -18.08
N GLY A 918 27.32 -4.24 -18.97
CA GLY A 918 28.44 -3.88 -19.84
C GLY A 918 29.78 -3.66 -19.10
N LEU A 919 29.92 -4.16 -17.88
CA LEU A 919 31.13 -4.04 -17.05
C LEU A 919 32.12 -5.16 -17.39
N THR A 920 33.41 -4.81 -17.57
CA THR A 920 34.47 -5.80 -17.83
C THR A 920 35.06 -6.36 -16.53
N MET A 921 35.48 -7.63 -16.57
CA MET A 921 36.21 -8.27 -15.48
C MET A 921 37.66 -7.77 -15.48
N GLU A 922 38.01 -6.80 -14.64
CA GLU A 922 39.37 -6.78 -14.11
C GLU A 922 39.46 -7.91 -13.07
N VAL A 923 40.21 -8.95 -13.42
CA VAL A 923 40.60 -10.00 -12.48
C VAL A 923 41.45 -9.32 -11.41
N VAL A 924 40.85 -9.02 -10.26
CA VAL A 924 41.61 -8.70 -9.07
C VAL A 924 42.34 -9.99 -8.70
N SER A 925 43.60 -10.09 -9.12
CA SER A 925 44.48 -11.17 -8.68
C SER A 925 44.50 -11.15 -7.16
N LYS A 926 44.10 -12.27 -6.56
CA LYS A 926 43.98 -12.52 -5.12
C LYS A 926 45.08 -11.91 -4.26
#